data_AF-K9YLH8-F1
#
_entry.id   AF-K9YLH8-F1
#
_cell.length_a   1.000
_cell.length_b   1.000
_cell.length_c   1.000
_cell.angle_alpha   90.00
_cell.angle_beta   90.00
_cell.angle_gamma   90.00
#
_symmetry.space_group_name_H-M   'P 1'
#
loop_
_entity.id
_entity.type
_entity.pdbx_description
1 polymer ?
#
loop_
_entity_poly.entity_id
_entity_poly.type
_entity_poly.pdbx_seq_one_letter_code
_entity_poly.pdbx_strand_id
1 'polypeptide(L)'
;MDGFLPQKLLRKGLVWLKSRHWARNSISPRYALAEAALIGVFGALSALFLKQGIAWLGGIRISLVNQWGAIAILPFSGLFFGALAGLLLEYVAPTAGGGGVAQVKASLARFAVPLSLKVAFVKIIGTILILGAGLTLGRRSPTVHIGAALAAELTRLVPTSPEHRRQMIAAGAAAGLAAGFNTPIAGVMFVIEELMRDVSNLTLETAIVASFTGAVVSIILQSPDLSLPSSLLPADSISFSPQDIPLYLILGISGGVLGALFNKGVLKSVKFNQSLKMPLWQKIGLTGLVCGSAIALLPPYFRDNAGLREFLVRGELSWEQIALVLTAHFILTIIAAGSGAPGGLFAPALIMGSSLGYLIADIGGFWMDIDARASFALAGMGAFFTGVVRVPVTAIVMIFELNANFNLVLPLMVTCAVSYISAEAIQKGSMDQLLLHHMGFDLEDENHNDSNRQKNFLRELNAGAVMQTNVETVSPRLQVIELLDLMSLSSHRGFPVVNNGKLVGIVTQSDLVKVRNPSSLLLTKEIMTPNPITVPPDAYLSDVLYLLNRYTLSRLPVVQDGRLVGIITRTDIIRVEVDELKADAAIKTQVAYTVYQSRSPATGKGSILVPVTSEDDYESLAKIAVAIALYHDYEIEFIKVLKIAKHLDPHSTYVDTKDARKLMLTLEKIGKKANVPTHTRIVITHHRTGLLLEIIKREYIDLLVMGWGKNSSSQEFIFSHLVDNLITQAPCELILIKLGKSHSYPHNLMARGSCLVPMAGGPNAREGLKLLPAFLNVYHKGSLPPVWLAKVSPPNGKKVDSSDLYFAVEELQPHVETMVKPLSITSTSVVDGIRLVAKNQRAELVIIGASRDGLLKQTIHGNIPDAIASKLDTTVILIRLPS
;
A
#
# COMPACT_ATOMS: atom_id res chain seq x y z
N MET A 1 16.95 -25.66 55.24
CA MET A 1 16.85 -24.19 55.25
C MET A 1 17.30 -23.67 53.90
N ASP A 2 16.31 -23.20 53.14
CA ASP A 2 16.29 -22.15 52.12
C ASP A 2 17.33 -22.11 50.97
N GLY A 3 16.83 -22.41 49.76
CA GLY A 3 17.52 -22.13 48.50
C GLY A 3 16.69 -22.25 47.21
N PHE A 4 15.36 -22.42 47.29
CA PHE A 4 14.50 -22.72 46.13
C PHE A 4 13.56 -21.57 45.70
N LEU A 5 13.95 -20.31 45.95
CA LEU A 5 13.16 -19.13 45.64
C LEU A 5 13.55 -18.31 44.37
N PRO A 6 14.79 -18.30 43.83
CA PRO A 6 15.11 -17.37 42.74
C PRO A 6 14.57 -17.81 41.36
N GLN A 7 14.52 -19.11 41.06
CA GLN A 7 14.03 -19.58 39.75
C GLN A 7 12.51 -19.46 39.60
N LYS A 8 11.72 -19.65 40.67
CA LYS A 8 10.26 -19.50 40.63
C LYS A 8 9.84 -18.03 40.51
N LEU A 9 10.59 -17.09 41.10
CA LEU A 9 10.37 -15.65 40.96
C LEU A 9 10.78 -15.13 39.58
N LEU A 10 11.90 -15.59 39.01
CA LEU A 10 12.28 -15.27 37.63
C LEU A 10 11.30 -15.84 36.59
N ARG A 11 10.84 -17.09 36.78
CA ARG A 11 9.79 -17.67 35.92
C ARG A 11 8.44 -16.99 36.14
N LYS A 12 8.05 -16.64 37.37
CA LYS A 12 6.83 -15.86 37.64
C LYS A 12 6.94 -14.45 37.07
N GLY A 13 8.10 -13.80 37.12
CA GLY A 13 8.37 -12.50 36.48
C GLY A 13 8.28 -12.59 34.96
N LEU A 14 8.83 -13.64 34.35
CA LEU A 14 8.72 -13.91 32.90
C LEU A 14 7.30 -14.33 32.48
N VAL A 15 6.55 -15.03 33.33
CA VAL A 15 5.14 -15.41 33.10
C VAL A 15 4.19 -14.24 33.37
N TRP A 16 4.55 -13.33 34.29
CA TRP A 16 3.88 -12.06 34.58
C TRP A 16 4.09 -11.07 33.42
N LEU A 17 5.31 -10.98 32.87
CA LEU A 17 5.63 -10.30 31.60
C LEU A 17 4.94 -10.93 30.39
N LYS A 18 4.83 -12.28 30.35
CA LYS A 18 4.08 -13.01 29.30
C LYS A 18 2.57 -13.03 29.54
N SER A 19 2.06 -12.45 30.62
CA SER A 19 0.64 -12.51 30.92
C SER A 19 -0.12 -11.66 29.88
N ARG A 20 -0.71 -12.35 28.91
CA ARG A 20 -1.55 -11.84 27.81
C ARG A 20 -2.76 -11.00 28.26
N HIS A 21 -2.98 -10.84 29.57
CA HIS A 21 -4.10 -10.10 30.14
C HIS A 21 -3.94 -8.58 30.08
N TRP A 22 -2.71 -8.05 29.98
CA TRP A 22 -2.47 -6.59 29.95
C TRP A 22 -2.21 -6.01 28.56
N ALA A 23 -2.06 -6.84 27.54
CA ALA A 23 -1.65 -6.43 26.19
C ALA A 23 -2.75 -5.75 25.35
N ARG A 24 -3.95 -5.49 25.89
CA ARG A 24 -5.13 -5.27 25.03
C ARG A 24 -6.00 -4.05 25.27
N ASN A 25 -5.96 -3.42 26.42
CA ASN A 25 -6.58 -2.11 26.60
C ASN A 25 -5.48 -1.14 26.95
N SER A 26 -5.24 -0.14 26.09
CA SER A 26 -4.38 1.02 26.33
C SER A 26 -3.23 0.72 27.29
N ILE A 27 -2.08 0.25 26.78
CA ILE A 27 -0.87 0.11 27.58
C ILE A 27 -0.79 1.32 28.49
N SER A 28 -0.92 1.10 29.80
CA SER A 28 -1.06 2.22 30.74
C SER A 28 0.11 3.17 30.48
N PRO A 29 -0.09 4.49 30.41
CA PRO A 29 0.98 5.44 30.13
C PRO A 29 2.23 5.17 30.98
N ARG A 30 2.02 4.74 32.22
CA ARG A 30 3.07 4.30 33.17
C ARG A 30 4.01 3.20 32.64
N TYR A 31 3.47 2.18 31.96
CA TYR A 31 4.28 1.13 31.35
C TYR A 31 5.10 1.68 30.17
N ALA A 32 4.48 2.49 29.33
CA ALA A 32 5.15 3.11 28.19
C ALA A 32 6.33 4.00 28.65
N LEU A 33 6.18 4.72 29.77
CA LEU A 33 7.26 5.52 30.36
C LEU A 33 8.39 4.64 30.93
N ALA A 34 8.07 3.53 31.58
CA ALA A 34 9.08 2.59 32.08
C ALA A 34 9.84 1.91 30.92
N GLU A 35 9.13 1.54 29.86
CA GLU A 35 9.73 1.02 28.62
C GLU A 35 10.63 2.08 27.97
N ALA A 36 10.17 3.32 27.87
CA ALA A 36 10.94 4.45 27.35
C ALA A 36 12.23 4.69 28.15
N ALA A 37 12.18 4.62 29.48
CA ALA A 37 13.37 4.73 30.32
C ALA A 37 14.36 3.59 30.03
N LEU A 38 13.89 2.35 29.90
CA LEU A 38 14.73 1.19 29.56
C LEU A 38 15.36 1.35 28.16
N ILE A 39 14.59 1.84 27.19
CA ILE A 39 15.09 2.21 25.85
C ILE A 39 16.20 3.27 25.96
N GLY A 40 16.01 4.27 26.82
CA GLY A 40 17.02 5.28 27.13
C GLY A 40 18.34 4.67 27.61
N VAL A 41 18.29 3.74 28.56
CA VAL A 41 19.48 3.01 29.07
C VAL A 41 20.19 2.26 27.94
N PHE A 42 19.47 1.47 27.14
CA PHE A 42 20.06 0.74 26.01
C PHE A 42 20.63 1.67 24.94
N GLY A 43 19.94 2.77 24.65
CA GLY A 43 20.42 3.85 23.78
C GLY A 43 21.77 4.39 24.26
N ALA A 44 21.88 4.72 25.54
CA ALA A 44 23.12 5.19 26.16
C ALA A 44 24.26 4.17 26.05
N LEU A 45 24.03 2.93 26.47
CA LEU A 45 25.04 1.86 26.41
C LEU A 45 25.55 1.65 24.98
N SER A 46 24.65 1.66 23.99
CA SER A 46 25.03 1.50 22.59
C SER A 46 25.83 2.70 22.04
N ALA A 47 25.46 3.93 22.41
CA ALA A 47 26.17 5.15 22.02
C ALA A 47 27.58 5.22 22.64
N LEU A 48 27.73 4.75 23.88
CA LEU A 48 29.01 4.64 24.59
C LEU A 48 29.90 3.56 23.98
N PHE A 49 29.35 2.37 23.72
CA PHE A 49 30.10 1.30 23.06
C PHE A 49 30.61 1.74 21.69
N LEU A 50 29.77 2.44 20.92
CA LEU A 50 30.17 3.05 19.65
C LEU A 50 31.28 4.10 19.84
N LYS A 51 31.15 5.02 20.82
CA LYS A 51 32.19 6.03 21.14
C LYS A 51 33.53 5.37 21.46
N GLN A 52 33.52 4.41 22.39
CA GLN A 52 34.73 3.76 22.88
C GLN A 52 35.37 2.89 21.80
N GLY A 53 34.58 2.18 20.99
CA GLY A 53 35.07 1.39 19.88
C GLY A 53 35.77 2.24 18.81
N ILE A 54 35.20 3.40 18.47
CA ILE A 54 35.82 4.35 17.53
C ILE A 54 37.14 4.88 18.11
N ALA A 55 37.14 5.29 19.38
CA ALA A 55 38.34 5.82 20.04
C ALA A 55 39.46 4.77 20.13
N TRP A 56 39.11 3.53 20.46
CA TRP A 56 40.07 2.42 20.52
C TRP A 56 40.69 2.12 19.15
N LEU A 57 39.88 1.94 18.11
CA LEU A 57 40.37 1.65 16.77
C LEU A 57 41.15 2.85 16.18
N GLY A 58 40.66 4.07 16.40
CA GLY A 58 41.36 5.29 16.02
C GLY A 58 42.70 5.47 16.73
N GLY A 59 42.78 5.13 18.02
CA GLY A 59 44.04 5.14 18.79
C GLY A 59 45.08 4.18 18.22
N ILE A 60 44.66 2.95 17.87
CA ILE A 60 45.55 1.98 17.19
C ILE A 60 46.02 2.53 15.85
N ARG A 61 45.12 3.08 15.03
CA ARG A 61 45.47 3.70 13.74
C ARG A 61 46.52 4.79 13.93
N ILE A 62 46.33 5.70 14.88
CA ILE A 62 47.26 6.83 15.12
C ILE A 62 48.61 6.34 15.66
N SER A 63 48.61 5.35 16.56
CA SER A 63 49.84 4.71 17.03
C SER A 63 50.64 4.11 15.87
N LEU A 64 49.96 3.41 14.95
CA LEU A 64 50.60 2.85 13.75
C LEU A 64 51.10 3.94 12.79
N VAL A 65 50.35 5.02 12.61
CA VAL A 65 50.78 6.19 11.81
C VAL A 65 52.06 6.79 12.36
N ASN A 66 52.19 6.89 13.69
CA ASN A 66 53.39 7.44 14.33
C ASN A 66 54.61 6.51 14.20
N GLN A 67 54.40 5.19 14.10
CA GLN A 67 55.48 4.20 13.95
C GLN A 67 55.89 3.96 12.50
N TRP A 68 54.92 3.87 11.58
CA TRP A 68 55.12 3.40 10.19
C TRP A 68 54.84 4.46 9.13
N GLY A 69 54.43 5.66 9.55
CA GLY A 69 54.15 6.80 8.68
C GLY A 69 52.71 6.87 8.16
N ALA A 70 52.22 8.10 7.96
CA ALA A 70 50.83 8.37 7.55
C ALA A 70 50.51 7.90 6.13
N ILE A 71 51.49 7.98 5.21
CA ILE A 71 51.32 7.69 3.78
C ILE A 71 51.01 6.21 3.54
N ALA A 72 51.56 5.30 4.35
CA ALA A 72 51.28 3.87 4.23
C ALA A 72 50.02 3.47 5.02
N ILE A 73 49.91 3.91 6.28
CA ILE A 73 48.89 3.39 7.21
C ILE A 73 47.49 3.95 6.92
N LEU A 74 47.33 5.23 6.60
CA LEU A 74 46.00 5.82 6.43
C LEU A 74 45.26 5.28 5.19
N PRO A 75 45.88 5.16 4.00
CA PRO A 75 45.22 4.54 2.85
C PRO A 75 44.92 3.06 3.09
N PHE A 76 45.88 2.32 3.68
CA PHE A 76 45.72 0.89 3.95
C PHE A 76 44.59 0.62 4.95
N SER A 77 44.57 1.35 6.07
CA SER A 77 43.51 1.21 7.08
C SER A 77 42.15 1.63 6.54
N GLY A 78 42.09 2.70 5.74
CA GLY A 78 40.89 3.12 5.02
C GLY A 78 40.35 2.03 4.09
N LEU A 79 41.21 1.42 3.28
CA LEU A 79 40.85 0.33 2.37
C LEU A 79 40.38 -0.91 3.13
N PHE A 80 41.16 -1.37 4.11
CA PHE A 80 40.91 -2.61 4.84
C PHE A 80 39.62 -2.55 5.67
N PHE A 81 39.49 -1.54 6.53
CA PHE A 81 38.30 -1.40 7.37
C PHE A 81 37.07 -0.95 6.56
N GLY A 82 37.27 -0.17 5.50
CA GLY A 82 36.20 0.18 4.55
C GLY A 82 35.64 -1.05 3.84
N ALA A 83 36.51 -1.92 3.31
CA ALA A 83 36.10 -3.18 2.69
C ALA A 83 35.40 -4.10 3.69
N LEU A 84 35.94 -4.24 4.91
CA LEU A 84 35.33 -5.07 5.96
C LEU A 84 33.93 -4.57 6.36
N ALA A 85 33.77 -3.26 6.54
CA ALA A 85 32.47 -2.65 6.83
C ALA A 85 31.47 -2.86 5.69
N GLY A 86 31.93 -2.74 4.44
CA GLY A 86 31.09 -2.99 3.28
C GLY A 86 30.69 -4.46 3.11
N LEU A 87 31.55 -5.43 3.45
CA LEU A 87 31.20 -6.85 3.49
C LEU A 87 30.09 -7.13 4.52
N LEU A 88 30.20 -6.53 5.71
CA LEU A 88 29.17 -6.64 6.75
C LEU A 88 27.83 -6.06 6.28
N LEU A 89 27.86 -4.91 5.60
CA LEU A 89 26.64 -4.32 5.05
C LEU A 89 26.02 -5.19 3.94
N GLU A 90 26.84 -5.64 2.99
CA GLU A 90 26.38 -6.36 1.81
C GLU A 90 25.78 -7.72 2.14
N TYR A 91 26.43 -8.49 3.02
CA TYR A 91 26.01 -9.86 3.33
C TYR A 91 25.12 -10.00 4.58
N VAL A 92 25.22 -9.07 5.55
CA VAL A 92 24.53 -9.22 6.84
C VAL A 92 23.31 -8.32 6.96
N ALA A 93 23.46 -7.00 6.77
CA ALA A 93 22.34 -6.06 6.88
C ALA A 93 22.52 -4.82 5.99
N PRO A 94 22.01 -4.84 4.73
CA PRO A 94 22.15 -3.73 3.79
C PRO A 94 21.52 -2.42 4.27
N THR A 95 20.46 -2.52 5.07
CA THR A 95 19.75 -1.35 5.63
C THR A 95 20.55 -0.61 6.70
N ALA A 96 21.68 -1.16 7.18
CA ALA A 96 22.59 -0.46 8.09
C ALA A 96 23.50 0.55 7.36
N GLY A 97 23.42 0.71 6.03
CA GLY A 97 24.19 1.71 5.27
C GLY A 97 23.85 3.17 5.62
N GLY A 98 24.72 4.10 5.23
CA GLY A 98 24.51 5.55 5.33
C GLY A 98 24.37 6.11 6.76
N GLY A 99 23.57 7.17 6.93
CA GLY A 99 23.35 7.83 8.24
C GLY A 99 22.36 7.10 9.15
N GLY A 100 21.27 6.56 8.60
CA GLY A 100 20.26 5.81 9.34
C GLY A 100 18.97 6.59 9.67
N VAL A 101 19.01 7.93 9.67
CA VAL A 101 17.84 8.78 9.97
C VAL A 101 16.76 8.62 8.91
N ALA A 102 17.11 8.67 7.62
CA ALA A 102 16.22 8.33 6.51
C ALA A 102 15.47 7.00 6.72
N GLN A 103 16.16 5.92 7.12
CA GLN A 103 15.55 4.61 7.36
C GLN A 103 14.57 4.63 8.55
N VAL A 104 14.90 5.36 9.62
CA VAL A 104 14.00 5.56 10.76
C VAL A 104 12.76 6.33 10.33
N LYS A 105 12.93 7.43 9.60
CA LYS A 105 11.84 8.26 9.07
C LYS A 105 10.93 7.45 8.16
N ALA A 106 11.48 6.62 7.27
CA ALA A 106 10.70 5.70 6.45
C ALA A 106 9.88 4.70 7.29
N SER A 107 10.49 4.10 8.32
CA SER A 107 9.79 3.17 9.20
C SER A 107 8.66 3.85 9.99
N LEU A 108 8.86 5.09 10.45
CA LEU A 108 7.83 5.86 11.16
C LEU A 108 6.69 6.27 10.23
N ALA A 109 7.03 6.55 8.97
CA ALA A 109 6.10 6.81 7.88
C ALA A 109 5.44 5.53 7.31
N ARG A 110 5.50 4.40 8.05
CA ARG A 110 4.84 3.11 7.73
C ARG A 110 5.40 2.36 6.52
N PHE A 111 6.56 2.73 6.00
CA PHE A 111 7.25 1.90 5.00
C PHE A 111 7.84 0.64 5.63
N ALA A 112 7.89 -0.45 4.86
CA ALA A 112 8.41 -1.75 5.29
C ALA A 112 9.95 -1.77 5.36
N VAL A 113 10.55 -0.89 6.16
CA VAL A 113 11.99 -0.83 6.39
C VAL A 113 12.33 -1.64 7.65
N PRO A 114 13.22 -2.64 7.57
CA PRO A 114 13.54 -3.49 8.72
C PRO A 114 14.41 -2.74 9.73
N LEU A 115 13.83 -2.47 10.90
CA LEU A 115 14.54 -2.10 12.13
C LEU A 115 14.59 -3.31 13.07
N SER A 116 15.80 -3.83 13.32
CA SER A 116 16.03 -5.03 14.13
C SER A 116 17.37 -4.98 14.86
N LEU A 117 17.54 -5.84 15.86
CA LEU A 117 18.82 -5.98 16.58
C LEU A 117 20.00 -6.31 15.64
N LYS A 118 19.76 -7.10 14.58
CA LYS A 118 20.77 -7.41 13.55
C LYS A 118 21.28 -6.14 12.87
N VAL A 119 20.37 -5.23 12.52
CA VAL A 119 20.71 -3.94 11.90
C VAL A 119 21.48 -3.06 12.88
N ALA A 120 21.05 -3.00 14.15
CA ALA A 120 21.75 -2.25 15.20
C ALA A 120 23.20 -2.73 15.37
N PHE A 121 23.41 -4.05 15.45
CA PHE A 121 24.75 -4.64 15.59
C PHE A 121 25.66 -4.32 14.39
N VAL A 122 25.18 -4.54 13.16
CA VAL A 122 25.94 -4.21 11.95
C VAL A 122 26.23 -2.72 11.87
N LYS A 123 25.28 -1.86 12.27
CA LYS A 123 25.47 -0.41 12.30
C LYS A 123 26.56 -0.01 13.30
N ILE A 124 26.55 -0.57 14.51
CA ILE A 124 27.58 -0.32 15.52
C ILE A 124 28.96 -0.70 14.99
N ILE A 125 29.15 -1.96 14.58
CA ILE A 125 30.45 -2.46 14.13
C ILE A 125 30.90 -1.73 12.86
N GLY A 126 30.01 -1.58 11.88
CA GLY A 126 30.31 -0.87 10.63
C GLY A 126 30.75 0.58 10.88
N THR A 127 30.03 1.32 11.73
CA THR A 127 30.42 2.71 12.06
C THR A 127 31.72 2.77 12.87
N ILE A 128 31.99 1.80 13.77
CA ILE A 128 33.30 1.70 14.45
C ILE A 128 34.43 1.55 13.42
N LEU A 129 34.28 0.62 12.47
CA LEU A 129 35.28 0.36 11.43
C LEU A 129 35.53 1.60 10.56
N ILE A 130 34.47 2.25 10.08
CA ILE A 130 34.59 3.40 9.18
C ILE A 130 35.18 4.63 9.87
N LEU A 131 34.66 5.01 11.03
CA LEU A 131 35.15 6.19 11.74
C LEU A 131 36.53 5.93 12.38
N GLY A 132 36.77 4.72 12.87
CA GLY A 132 38.08 4.29 13.36
C GLY A 132 39.13 4.20 12.26
N ALA A 133 38.74 3.93 11.00
CA ALA A 133 39.62 4.04 9.83
C ALA A 133 39.94 5.48 9.44
N GLY A 134 39.08 6.45 9.81
CA GLY A 134 39.35 7.88 9.66
C GLY A 134 38.56 8.58 8.56
N LEU A 135 37.56 7.93 7.97
CA LEU A 135 36.64 8.60 7.04
C LEU A 135 35.94 9.76 7.77
N THR A 136 35.73 10.87 7.07
CA THR A 136 35.19 12.13 7.60
C THR A 136 33.65 12.06 7.79
N LEU A 137 33.17 11.01 8.43
CA LEU A 137 31.76 10.82 8.79
C LEU A 137 31.59 10.91 10.32
N GLY A 138 30.35 11.11 10.77
CA GLY A 138 30.00 11.29 12.18
C GLY A 138 29.27 10.09 12.79
N ARG A 139 29.49 9.85 14.09
CA ARG A 139 28.80 8.76 14.83
C ARG A 139 27.37 9.07 15.25
N ARG A 140 26.97 10.35 15.16
CA ARG A 140 25.76 10.89 15.78
C ARG A 140 24.46 10.45 15.10
N SER A 141 24.36 10.51 13.77
CA SER A 141 23.18 9.97 13.07
C SER A 141 23.06 8.44 13.24
N PRO A 142 24.16 7.65 13.21
CA PRO A 142 24.12 6.24 13.56
C PRO A 142 23.53 5.94 14.95
N THR A 143 23.80 6.73 15.98
CA THR A 143 23.22 6.48 17.31
C THR A 143 21.69 6.63 17.32
N VAL A 144 21.14 7.56 16.53
CA VAL A 144 19.68 7.69 16.31
C VAL A 144 19.11 6.39 15.73
N HIS A 145 19.74 5.86 14.69
CA HIS A 145 19.27 4.62 14.03
C HIS A 145 19.43 3.39 14.92
N ILE A 146 20.54 3.30 15.67
CA ILE A 146 20.77 2.21 16.63
C ILE A 146 19.70 2.27 17.75
N GLY A 147 19.45 3.45 18.32
CA GLY A 147 18.43 3.64 19.35
C GLY A 147 17.03 3.26 18.86
N ALA A 148 16.66 3.69 17.64
CA ALA A 148 15.40 3.31 16.99
C ALA A 148 15.30 1.79 16.75
N ALA A 149 16.39 1.14 16.31
CA ALA A 149 16.42 -0.30 16.06
C ALA A 149 16.36 -1.13 17.35
N LEU A 150 17.00 -0.67 18.44
CA LEU A 150 16.92 -1.30 19.76
C LEU A 150 15.51 -1.16 20.34
N ALA A 151 14.89 0.02 20.24
CA ALA A 151 13.50 0.23 20.64
C ALA A 151 12.54 -0.65 19.84
N ALA A 152 12.75 -0.74 18.52
CA ALA A 152 11.96 -1.61 17.66
C ALA A 152 12.05 -3.09 18.07
N GLU A 153 13.19 -3.55 18.58
CA GLU A 153 13.38 -4.92 19.06
C GLU A 153 12.83 -5.11 20.48
N LEU A 154 13.03 -4.16 21.39
CA LEU A 154 12.47 -4.23 22.74
C LEU A 154 10.94 -4.33 22.70
N THR A 155 10.32 -3.52 21.84
CA THR A 155 8.87 -3.55 21.62
C THR A 155 8.41 -4.87 20.97
N ARG A 156 9.30 -5.66 20.35
CA ARG A 156 8.93 -7.01 19.89
C ARG A 156 8.75 -7.98 21.05
N LEU A 157 9.44 -7.81 22.17
CA LEU A 157 9.36 -8.75 23.30
C LEU A 157 7.96 -8.78 23.94
N VAL A 158 7.20 -7.69 23.78
CA VAL A 158 5.85 -7.53 24.33
C VAL A 158 4.85 -7.32 23.19
N PRO A 159 3.68 -7.97 23.21
CA PRO A 159 2.66 -7.73 22.20
C PRO A 159 2.04 -6.34 22.38
N THR A 160 2.35 -5.41 21.48
CA THR A 160 1.83 -4.03 21.50
C THR A 160 1.12 -3.67 20.20
N SER A 161 0.43 -2.52 20.20
CA SER A 161 -0.14 -1.94 18.98
C SER A 161 0.95 -1.40 18.03
N PRO A 162 0.67 -1.28 16.73
CA PRO A 162 1.58 -0.66 15.77
C PRO A 162 1.90 0.79 16.14
N GLU A 163 0.89 1.52 16.63
CA GLU A 163 1.05 2.90 17.11
C GLU A 163 2.05 3.01 18.25
N HIS A 164 1.88 2.21 19.30
CA HIS A 164 2.81 2.16 20.44
C HIS A 164 4.23 1.85 19.97
N ARG A 165 4.39 0.93 19.01
CA ARG A 165 5.70 0.63 18.44
C ARG A 165 6.31 1.81 17.70
N ARG A 166 5.53 2.59 16.94
CA ARG A 166 6.04 3.81 16.28
C ARG A 166 6.51 4.83 17.32
N GLN A 167 5.74 5.00 18.39
CA GLN A 167 6.08 5.91 19.50
C GLN A 167 7.37 5.47 20.21
N MET A 168 7.53 4.18 20.52
CA MET A 168 8.76 3.65 21.11
C MET A 168 9.97 3.77 20.18
N ILE A 169 9.79 3.55 18.87
CA ILE A 169 10.87 3.76 17.87
C ILE A 169 11.32 5.22 17.87
N ALA A 170 10.38 6.16 17.89
CA ALA A 170 10.68 7.59 17.98
C ALA A 170 11.38 7.94 19.30
N ALA A 171 10.92 7.40 20.44
CA ALA A 171 11.57 7.56 21.73
C ALA A 171 13.00 7.00 21.74
N GLY A 172 13.23 5.86 21.09
CA GLY A 172 14.57 5.28 20.88
C GLY A 172 15.47 6.13 20.00
N ALA A 173 14.92 6.75 18.95
CA ALA A 173 15.63 7.70 18.11
C ALA A 173 16.06 8.94 18.91
N ALA A 174 15.15 9.51 19.71
CA ALA A 174 15.42 10.60 20.66
C ALA A 174 16.53 10.22 21.65
N ALA A 175 16.42 9.07 22.32
CA ALA A 175 17.43 8.55 23.23
C ALA A 175 18.80 8.38 22.56
N GLY A 176 18.83 7.87 21.33
CA GLY A 176 20.05 7.73 20.55
C GLY A 176 20.72 9.07 20.20
N LEU A 177 19.93 10.09 19.85
CA LEU A 177 20.45 11.43 19.61
C LEU A 177 21.00 12.04 20.91
N ALA A 178 20.20 11.98 21.98
CA ALA A 178 20.51 12.56 23.28
C ALA A 178 21.72 11.91 23.93
N ALA A 179 21.80 10.58 23.97
CA ALA A 179 22.98 9.86 24.46
C ALA A 179 24.22 10.12 23.59
N GLY A 180 24.01 10.35 22.30
CA GLY A 180 25.05 10.82 21.41
C GLY A 180 25.58 12.16 21.89
N PHE A 181 24.78 13.21 21.76
CA PHE A 181 25.22 14.58 21.97
C PHE A 181 25.31 15.04 23.43
N ASN A 182 24.79 14.27 24.38
CA ASN A 182 24.48 14.69 25.74
C ASN A 182 23.47 15.86 25.78
N THR A 183 22.50 15.86 24.87
CA THR A 183 21.53 16.96 24.67
C THR A 183 20.09 16.39 24.67
N PRO A 184 19.46 16.24 25.86
CA PRO A 184 18.16 15.60 25.97
C PRO A 184 17.02 16.41 25.34
N ILE A 185 17.00 17.74 25.47
CA ILE A 185 15.93 18.55 24.88
C ILE A 185 16.06 18.54 23.36
N ALA A 186 17.28 18.64 22.82
CA ALA A 186 17.50 18.52 21.38
C ALA A 186 17.07 17.16 20.82
N GLY A 187 17.23 16.08 21.59
CA GLY A 187 16.71 14.74 21.27
C GLY A 187 15.21 14.72 21.01
N VAL A 188 14.45 15.39 21.88
CA VAL A 188 12.98 15.49 21.76
C VAL A 188 12.59 16.39 20.59
N MET A 189 13.23 17.56 20.46
CA MET A 189 12.96 18.48 19.36
C MET A 189 13.23 17.85 18.00
N PHE A 190 14.28 17.04 17.88
CA PHE A 190 14.56 16.31 16.64
C PHE A 190 13.45 15.34 16.25
N VAL A 191 12.81 14.68 17.24
CA VAL A 191 11.67 13.81 16.95
C VAL A 191 10.50 14.61 16.40
N ILE A 192 10.19 15.75 17.01
CA ILE A 192 9.07 16.62 16.61
C ILE A 192 9.32 17.28 15.25
N GLU A 193 10.54 17.76 15.01
CA GLU A 193 10.87 18.55 13.83
C GLU A 193 11.22 17.66 12.62
N GLU A 194 11.96 16.57 12.81
CA GLU A 194 12.48 15.75 11.69
C GLU A 194 11.75 14.42 11.50
N LEU A 195 11.37 13.73 12.58
CA LEU A 195 10.92 12.33 12.50
C LEU A 195 9.41 12.16 12.48
N MET A 196 8.67 12.95 13.26
CA MET A 196 7.21 12.86 13.42
C MET A 196 6.60 14.25 13.41
N ARG A 197 5.93 14.62 12.31
CA ARG A 197 5.22 15.90 12.17
C ARG A 197 3.95 15.97 13.03
N ASP A 198 3.28 14.84 13.23
CA ASP A 198 2.13 14.70 14.14
C ASP A 198 2.56 13.96 15.41
N VAL A 199 2.61 14.68 16.53
CA VAL A 199 3.00 14.12 17.83
C VAL A 199 1.80 13.98 18.74
N SER A 200 1.51 12.75 19.15
CA SER A 200 0.58 12.48 20.25
C SER A 200 1.23 12.84 21.59
N ASN A 201 0.43 13.11 22.62
CA ASN A 201 0.94 13.37 23.98
C ASN A 201 1.84 12.23 24.48
N LEU A 202 1.48 10.98 24.21
CA LEU A 202 2.28 9.80 24.62
C LEU A 202 3.62 9.73 23.88
N THR A 203 3.67 10.11 22.59
CA THR A 203 4.92 10.21 21.82
C THR A 203 5.87 11.18 22.48
N LEU A 204 5.37 12.37 22.87
CA LEU A 204 6.16 13.41 23.50
C LEU A 204 6.67 12.98 24.87
N GLU A 205 5.79 12.48 25.74
CA GLU A 205 6.16 12.04 27.09
C GLU A 205 7.22 10.93 27.07
N THR A 206 7.04 9.94 26.19
CA THR A 206 7.98 8.81 26.07
C THR A 206 9.30 9.22 25.44
N ALA A 207 9.29 10.13 24.45
CA ALA A 207 10.51 10.71 23.91
C ALA A 207 11.29 11.51 24.96
N ILE A 208 10.61 12.32 25.79
CA ILE A 208 11.24 13.05 26.90
C ILE A 208 11.93 12.09 27.88
N VAL A 209 11.21 11.07 28.36
CA VAL A 209 11.76 10.12 29.34
C VAL A 209 12.93 9.33 28.76
N ALA A 210 12.81 8.82 27.53
CA ALA A 210 13.88 8.06 26.88
C ALA A 210 15.11 8.94 26.60
N SER A 211 14.89 10.17 26.13
CA SER A 211 15.94 11.16 25.84
C SER A 211 16.70 11.55 27.10
N PHE A 212 15.98 11.92 28.17
CA PHE A 212 16.56 12.27 29.46
C PHE A 212 17.37 11.11 30.05
N THR A 213 16.77 9.90 30.09
CA THR A 213 17.45 8.71 30.61
C THR A 213 18.70 8.39 29.79
N GLY A 214 18.61 8.47 28.46
CA GLY A 214 19.74 8.25 27.55
C GLY A 214 20.88 9.24 27.77
N ALA A 215 20.59 10.53 27.89
CA ALA A 215 21.60 11.55 28.18
C ALA A 215 22.24 11.35 29.55
N VAL A 216 21.44 11.19 30.61
CA VAL A 216 21.92 11.06 32.00
C VAL A 216 22.78 9.81 32.17
N VAL A 217 22.33 8.65 31.68
CA VAL A 217 23.11 7.40 31.75
C VAL A 217 24.42 7.53 30.95
N SER A 218 24.36 8.19 29.80
CA SER A 218 25.57 8.48 29.00
C SER A 218 26.57 9.33 29.78
N ILE A 219 26.11 10.39 30.48
CA ILE A 219 26.95 11.28 31.29
C ILE A 219 27.55 10.54 32.49
N ILE A 220 26.73 9.83 33.27
CA ILE A 220 27.16 9.09 34.48
C ILE A 220 28.25 8.07 34.15
N LEU A 221 28.12 7.35 33.04
CA LEU A 221 29.10 6.33 32.64
C LEU A 221 30.37 6.92 32.03
N GLN A 222 30.36 8.20 31.63
CA GLN A 222 31.54 8.89 31.09
C GLN A 222 32.34 9.62 32.17
N SER A 223 31.67 10.14 33.20
CA SER A 223 32.28 10.99 34.22
C SER A 223 31.85 10.53 35.63
N PRO A 224 32.78 10.13 36.52
CA PRO A 224 32.47 9.68 37.89
C PRO A 224 31.79 10.75 38.75
N ASP A 225 32.10 12.03 38.53
CA ASP A 225 31.68 13.13 39.41
C ASP A 225 30.36 13.81 39.01
N LEU A 226 29.63 13.30 38.00
CA LEU A 226 28.39 13.91 37.50
C LEU A 226 28.52 15.40 37.13
N SER A 227 29.76 15.89 36.96
CA SER A 227 30.04 17.23 36.49
C SER A 227 29.47 17.37 35.09
N LEU A 228 28.61 18.37 34.88
CA LEU A 228 28.16 18.77 33.55
C LEU A 228 29.39 18.87 32.63
N PRO A 229 29.30 18.43 31.36
CA PRO A 229 30.41 18.58 30.43
C PRO A 229 30.94 20.01 30.51
N SER A 230 32.25 20.17 30.71
CA SER A 230 32.90 21.48 30.64
C SER A 230 32.42 22.18 29.37
N SER A 231 31.89 23.39 29.51
CA SER A 231 31.41 24.19 28.38
C SER A 231 32.44 24.14 27.27
N LEU A 232 32.00 23.98 26.02
CA LEU A 232 32.91 23.85 24.87
C LEU A 232 33.91 25.02 24.81
N LEU A 233 33.52 26.18 25.36
CA LEU A 233 34.31 27.40 25.47
C LEU A 233 34.10 28.11 26.84
N PRO A 234 35.06 28.93 27.31
CA PRO A 234 34.88 29.80 28.47
C PRO A 234 33.76 30.83 28.25
N ALA A 235 32.95 31.10 29.26
CA ALA A 235 31.76 31.97 29.16
C ALA A 235 32.09 33.40 28.68
N ASP A 236 33.27 33.92 29.02
CA ASP A 236 33.71 35.28 28.68
C ASP A 236 33.97 35.49 27.17
N SER A 237 34.07 34.41 26.40
CA SER A 237 34.27 34.46 24.94
C SER A 237 32.97 34.57 24.14
N ILE A 238 31.81 34.50 24.82
CA ILE A 238 30.49 34.44 24.20
C ILE A 238 29.72 35.74 24.50
N SER A 239 29.69 36.64 23.54
CA SER A 239 28.86 37.84 23.56
C SER A 239 28.00 37.95 22.32
N PHE A 240 26.95 38.76 22.42
CA PHE A 240 26.09 39.15 21.29
C PHE A 240 25.87 40.65 21.35
N SER A 241 26.27 41.35 20.29
CA SER A 241 25.98 42.76 20.11
C SER A 241 25.05 42.97 18.91
N PRO A 242 24.08 43.93 18.96
CA PRO A 242 23.23 44.24 17.82
C PRO A 242 24.02 44.64 16.56
N GLN A 243 25.23 45.18 16.71
CA GLN A 243 26.10 45.53 15.59
C GLN A 243 26.57 44.31 14.78
N ASP A 244 26.55 43.12 15.39
CA ASP A 244 27.01 41.87 14.77
C ASP A 244 25.94 41.23 13.87
N ILE A 245 24.68 41.70 13.96
CA ILE A 245 23.52 41.13 13.24
C ILE A 245 23.78 41.03 11.72
N PRO A 246 24.31 42.03 11.01
CA PRO A 246 24.59 41.91 9.58
C PRO A 246 25.53 40.75 9.24
N LEU A 247 26.55 40.49 10.07
CA LEU A 247 27.46 39.37 9.88
C LEU A 247 26.79 38.03 10.19
N TYR A 248 25.91 37.97 11.19
CA TYR A 248 25.07 36.79 11.42
C TYR A 248 24.11 36.51 10.26
N LEU A 249 23.55 37.54 9.61
CA LEU A 249 22.74 37.35 8.39
C LEU A 249 23.59 36.75 7.26
N ILE A 250 24.79 37.28 7.03
CA ILE A 250 25.73 36.74 6.03
C ILE A 250 26.13 35.30 6.36
N LEU A 251 26.39 35.00 7.64
CA LEU A 251 26.66 33.65 8.12
C LEU A 251 25.48 32.70 7.89
N GLY A 252 24.25 33.15 8.12
CA GLY A 252 23.04 32.39 7.80
C GLY A 252 22.92 32.11 6.30
N ILE A 253 23.06 33.13 5.45
CA ILE A 253 22.97 32.99 3.98
C ILE A 253 24.03 32.02 3.47
N SER A 254 25.29 32.24 3.86
CA SER A 254 26.42 31.39 3.45
C SER A 254 26.27 29.96 3.97
N GLY A 255 25.85 29.76 5.22
CA GLY A 255 25.56 28.45 5.79
C GLY A 255 24.46 27.70 5.03
N GLY A 256 23.40 28.42 4.64
CA GLY A 256 22.30 27.86 3.84
C GLY A 256 22.72 27.49 2.42
N VAL A 257 23.43 28.39 1.74
CA VAL A 257 23.92 28.17 0.37
C VAL A 257 24.92 27.02 0.32
N LEU A 258 25.93 27.03 1.19
CA LEU A 258 26.94 25.97 1.24
C LEU A 258 26.33 24.64 1.69
N GLY A 259 25.38 24.65 2.63
CA GLY A 259 24.64 23.45 3.04
C GLY A 259 23.82 22.84 1.89
N ALA A 260 23.13 23.66 1.10
CA ALA A 260 22.40 23.19 -0.08
C ALA A 260 23.35 22.65 -1.18
N LEU A 261 24.47 23.33 -1.44
CA LEU A 261 25.50 22.84 -2.36
C LEU A 261 26.12 21.52 -1.88
N PHE A 262 26.34 21.39 -0.57
CA PHE A 262 26.82 20.16 0.04
C PHE A 262 25.84 19.01 -0.21
N ASN A 263 24.53 19.21 0.03
CA ASN A 263 23.50 18.21 -0.24
C ASN A 263 23.48 17.80 -1.72
N LYS A 264 23.53 18.75 -2.66
CA LYS A 264 23.65 18.45 -4.11
C LYS A 264 24.91 17.64 -4.40
N GLY A 265 26.03 17.99 -3.77
CA GLY A 265 27.30 17.27 -3.87
C GLY A 265 27.18 15.82 -3.41
N VAL A 266 26.60 15.58 -2.22
CA VAL A 266 26.40 14.23 -1.70
C VAL A 266 25.48 13.43 -2.62
N LEU A 267 24.38 13.99 -3.11
CA LEU A 267 23.48 13.29 -4.04
C LEU A 267 24.17 12.94 -5.37
N LYS A 268 24.96 13.86 -5.92
CA LYS A 268 25.75 13.59 -7.13
C LYS A 268 26.77 12.48 -6.88
N SER A 269 27.40 12.48 -5.71
CA SER A 269 28.34 11.43 -5.26
C SER A 269 27.64 10.07 -5.12
N VAL A 270 26.43 10.02 -4.54
CA VAL A 270 25.59 8.80 -4.49
C VAL A 270 25.27 8.29 -5.90
N LYS A 271 24.79 9.16 -6.80
CA LYS A 271 24.46 8.78 -8.19
C LYS A 271 25.67 8.23 -8.95
N PHE A 272 26.81 8.90 -8.79
CA PHE A 272 28.08 8.45 -9.37
C PHE A 272 28.49 7.08 -8.82
N ASN A 273 28.40 6.89 -7.50
CA ASN A 273 28.74 5.61 -6.89
C ASN A 273 27.77 4.49 -7.29
N GLN A 274 26.50 4.80 -7.58
CA GLN A 274 25.52 3.85 -8.11
C GLN A 274 25.79 3.44 -9.56
N SER A 275 26.36 4.32 -10.40
CA SER A 275 26.70 3.98 -11.80
C SER A 275 27.89 3.04 -11.92
N LEU A 276 28.74 2.96 -10.89
CA LEU A 276 29.84 2.01 -10.82
C LEU A 276 29.30 0.58 -10.62
N LYS A 277 29.66 -0.34 -11.53
CA LYS A 277 29.29 -1.77 -11.50
C LYS A 277 30.13 -2.60 -10.50
N MET A 278 30.38 -2.04 -9.32
CA MET A 278 31.20 -2.67 -8.28
C MET A 278 30.33 -3.09 -7.08
N PRO A 279 30.66 -4.20 -6.39
CA PRO A 279 30.02 -4.56 -5.12
C PRO A 279 30.29 -3.51 -4.03
N LEU A 280 29.44 -3.50 -2.99
CA LEU A 280 29.43 -2.45 -1.97
C LEU A 280 30.74 -2.43 -1.17
N TRP A 281 31.32 -3.60 -0.88
CA TRP A 281 32.60 -3.69 -0.17
C TRP A 281 33.76 -3.03 -0.91
N GLN A 282 33.84 -3.18 -2.24
CA GLN A 282 34.89 -2.52 -3.03
C GLN A 282 34.68 -1.01 -3.10
N LYS A 283 33.43 -0.56 -3.20
CA LYS A 283 33.09 0.88 -3.22
C LYS A 283 33.54 1.57 -1.94
N ILE A 284 33.13 1.03 -0.80
CA ILE A 284 33.46 1.60 0.51
C ILE A 284 34.98 1.48 0.78
N GLY A 285 35.61 0.36 0.42
CA GLY A 285 37.06 0.20 0.51
C GLY A 285 37.82 1.23 -0.32
N LEU A 286 37.44 1.43 -1.58
CA LEU A 286 38.09 2.40 -2.48
C LEU A 286 37.88 3.84 -1.99
N THR A 287 36.68 4.17 -1.49
CA THR A 287 36.41 5.46 -0.83
C THR A 287 37.33 5.64 0.38
N GLY A 288 37.50 4.61 1.21
CA GLY A 288 38.41 4.65 2.35
C GLY A 288 39.87 4.85 1.94
N LEU A 289 40.32 4.21 0.86
CA LEU A 289 41.65 4.42 0.28
C LEU A 289 41.84 5.87 -0.17
N VAL A 290 40.87 6.44 -0.90
CA VAL A 290 40.92 7.82 -1.40
C VAL A 290 40.95 8.82 -0.24
N CYS A 291 40.04 8.67 0.73
CA CYS A 291 40.01 9.54 1.91
C CYS A 291 41.29 9.40 2.75
N GLY A 292 41.78 8.18 2.96
CA GLY A 292 43.02 7.93 3.71
C GLY A 292 44.25 8.55 3.04
N SER A 293 44.35 8.45 1.71
CA SER A 293 45.42 9.09 0.93
C SER A 293 45.36 10.60 1.01
N ALA A 294 44.16 11.19 0.87
CA ALA A 294 43.99 12.64 1.00
C ALA A 294 44.39 13.14 2.40
N ILE A 295 43.94 12.47 3.46
CA ILE A 295 44.27 12.83 4.84
C ILE A 295 45.77 12.63 5.14
N ALA A 296 46.43 11.65 4.51
CA ALA A 296 47.87 11.45 4.66
C ALA A 296 48.70 12.62 4.12
N LEU A 297 48.22 13.29 3.06
CA LEU A 297 48.84 14.48 2.46
C LEU A 297 48.50 15.77 3.21
N LEU A 298 47.43 15.78 3.99
CA LEU A 298 47.01 16.93 4.79
C LEU A 298 47.84 17.06 6.08
N PRO A 299 47.84 18.26 6.71
CA PRO A 299 48.54 18.49 7.96
C PRO A 299 48.18 17.49 9.09
N PRO A 300 49.10 17.24 10.05
CA PRO A 300 48.91 16.19 11.07
C PRO A 300 47.62 16.31 11.90
N TYR A 301 47.09 17.51 12.10
CA TYR A 301 45.85 17.73 12.85
C TYR A 301 44.60 17.15 12.16
N PHE A 302 44.64 16.83 10.86
CA PHE A 302 43.56 16.09 10.18
C PHE A 302 43.55 14.60 10.49
N ARG A 303 44.66 14.06 11.02
CA ARG A 303 44.79 12.62 11.27
C ARG A 303 43.94 12.18 12.45
N ASP A 304 43.58 13.09 13.36
CA ASP A 304 42.64 12.84 14.44
C ASP A 304 41.41 13.76 14.34
N ASN A 305 40.29 13.21 13.86
CA ASN A 305 39.02 13.94 13.73
C ASN A 305 38.46 14.41 15.08
N ALA A 306 38.75 13.71 16.20
CA ALA A 306 38.28 14.12 17.51
C ALA A 306 39.07 15.33 18.01
N GLY A 307 40.40 15.26 17.96
CA GLY A 307 41.30 16.37 18.26
C GLY A 307 41.06 17.58 17.36
N LEU A 308 40.84 17.38 16.05
CA LEU A 308 40.57 18.48 15.11
C LEU A 308 39.40 19.36 15.53
N ARG A 309 38.30 18.75 15.98
CA ARG A 309 37.14 19.50 16.48
C ARG A 309 37.50 20.32 17.72
N GLU A 310 38.29 19.76 18.62
CA GLU A 310 38.72 20.45 19.84
C GLU A 310 39.63 21.64 19.51
N PHE A 311 40.59 21.48 18.59
CA PHE A 311 41.46 22.56 18.09
C PHE A 311 40.67 23.68 17.41
N LEU A 312 39.68 23.32 16.57
CA LEU A 312 38.81 24.31 15.94
C LEU A 312 38.03 25.11 16.96
N VAL A 313 37.38 24.43 17.91
CA VAL A 313 36.55 25.09 18.92
C VAL A 313 37.37 25.97 19.85
N ARG A 314 38.61 25.62 20.17
CA ARG A 314 39.50 26.48 20.98
C ARG A 314 39.99 27.72 20.23
N GLY A 315 39.78 27.81 18.92
CA GLY A 315 40.21 28.97 18.12
C GLY A 315 41.73 29.09 17.97
N GLU A 316 42.46 27.98 18.11
CA GLU A 316 43.94 27.96 18.05
C GLU A 316 44.49 27.95 16.61
N LEU A 317 43.62 27.80 15.61
CA LEU A 317 43.99 27.67 14.20
C LEU A 317 44.00 29.02 13.48
N SER A 318 44.92 29.17 12.51
CA SER A 318 44.92 30.33 11.61
C SER A 318 43.77 30.27 10.60
N TRP A 319 43.38 31.41 10.03
CA TRP A 319 42.31 31.48 9.02
C TRP A 319 42.58 30.57 7.81
N GLU A 320 43.85 30.41 7.39
CA GLU A 320 44.28 29.50 6.32
C GLU A 320 44.00 28.04 6.66
N GLN A 321 44.33 27.64 7.90
CA GLN A 321 44.09 26.30 8.41
C GLN A 321 42.59 26.01 8.50
N ILE A 322 41.79 27.00 8.93
CA ILE A 322 40.32 26.88 9.03
C ILE A 322 39.70 26.74 7.64
N ALA A 323 40.14 27.54 6.66
CA ALA A 323 39.71 27.43 5.27
C ALA A 323 40.06 26.05 4.66
N LEU A 324 41.26 25.54 4.98
CA LEU A 324 41.67 24.19 4.59
C LEU A 324 40.79 23.12 5.24
N VAL A 325 40.43 23.26 6.53
CA VAL A 325 39.52 22.32 7.20
C VAL A 325 38.14 22.34 6.54
N LEU A 326 37.57 23.53 6.31
CA LEU A 326 36.28 23.67 5.66
C LEU A 326 36.27 22.98 4.28
N THR A 327 37.23 23.31 3.42
CA THR A 327 37.30 22.77 2.05
C THR A 327 37.58 21.28 2.02
N ALA A 328 38.55 20.79 2.80
CA ALA A 328 38.88 19.37 2.87
C ALA A 328 37.71 18.55 3.44
N HIS A 329 37.08 18.98 4.53
CA HIS A 329 35.92 18.27 5.09
C HIS A 329 34.73 18.30 4.14
N PHE A 330 34.50 19.41 3.43
CA PHE A 330 33.43 19.52 2.45
C PHE A 330 33.56 18.45 1.36
N ILE A 331 34.75 18.33 0.75
CA ILE A 331 35.00 17.38 -0.34
C ILE A 331 35.05 15.94 0.18
N LEU A 332 35.82 15.66 1.23
CA LEU A 332 36.00 14.30 1.74
C LEU A 332 34.70 13.71 2.28
N THR A 333 33.86 14.54 2.93
CA THR A 333 32.56 14.07 3.43
C THR A 333 31.59 13.79 2.29
N ILE A 334 31.60 14.57 1.20
CA ILE A 334 30.79 14.27 0.01
C ILE A 334 31.17 12.91 -0.59
N ILE A 335 32.46 12.63 -0.71
CA ILE A 335 32.97 11.35 -1.23
C ILE A 335 32.58 10.21 -0.27
N ALA A 336 32.84 10.38 1.03
CA ALA A 336 32.56 9.37 2.05
C ALA A 336 31.06 9.06 2.16
N ALA A 337 30.19 10.07 2.18
CA ALA A 337 28.75 9.90 2.30
C ALA A 337 28.12 9.26 1.06
N GLY A 338 28.65 9.56 -0.14
CA GLY A 338 28.18 8.97 -1.39
C GLY A 338 28.52 7.48 -1.56
N SER A 339 29.52 6.98 -0.82
CA SER A 339 29.93 5.57 -0.87
C SER A 339 28.89 4.58 -0.31
N GLY A 340 27.94 5.06 0.49
CA GLY A 340 27.00 4.24 1.26
C GLY A 340 27.55 3.74 2.61
N ALA A 341 28.78 4.15 2.97
CA ALA A 341 29.42 3.80 4.23
C ALA A 341 28.54 4.15 5.45
N PRO A 342 28.57 3.32 6.51
CA PRO A 342 27.80 3.55 7.73
C PRO A 342 28.39 4.72 8.55
N GLY A 343 27.81 5.89 8.39
CA GLY A 343 28.20 7.12 9.10
C GLY A 343 27.25 8.27 8.82
N GLY A 344 27.17 9.22 9.74
CA GLY A 344 26.25 10.35 9.72
C GLY A 344 26.88 11.68 9.29
N LEU A 345 26.05 12.64 8.92
CA LEU A 345 26.48 13.96 8.46
C LEU A 345 26.52 15.02 9.58
N PHE A 346 25.96 14.72 10.75
CA PHE A 346 25.80 15.71 11.82
C PHE A 346 27.13 16.27 12.32
N ALA A 347 28.12 15.43 12.67
CA ALA A 347 29.39 15.93 13.19
C ALA A 347 30.20 16.71 12.13
N PRO A 348 30.35 16.23 10.88
CA PRO A 348 30.97 17.02 9.81
C PRO A 348 30.28 18.37 9.55
N ALA A 349 28.94 18.41 9.58
CA ALA A 349 28.18 19.65 9.42
C ALA A 349 28.50 20.67 10.52
N LEU A 350 28.65 20.22 11.77
CA LEU A 350 29.07 21.09 12.87
C LEU A 350 30.51 21.59 12.69
N ILE A 351 31.45 20.74 12.26
CA ILE A 351 32.84 21.14 12.01
C ILE A 351 32.92 22.20 10.89
N MET A 352 32.23 21.95 9.77
CA MET A 352 32.18 22.89 8.65
C MET A 352 31.48 24.20 9.04
N GLY A 353 30.39 24.12 9.81
CA GLY A 353 29.71 25.31 10.31
C GLY A 353 30.56 26.15 11.27
N SER A 354 31.28 25.51 12.19
CA SER A 354 32.24 26.20 13.06
C SER A 354 33.34 26.88 12.25
N SER A 355 33.87 26.20 11.23
CA SER A 355 34.90 26.74 10.36
C SER A 355 34.39 27.95 9.57
N LEU A 356 33.18 27.87 9.03
CA LEU A 356 32.52 28.97 8.33
C LEU A 356 32.28 30.18 9.25
N GLY A 357 31.84 29.92 10.49
CA GLY A 357 31.65 30.94 11.52
C GLY A 357 32.93 31.69 11.84
N TYR A 358 34.03 30.99 12.10
CA TYR A 358 35.34 31.62 12.32
C TYR A 358 35.80 32.44 11.12
N LEU A 359 35.69 31.92 9.90
CA LEU A 359 36.08 32.66 8.69
C LEU A 359 35.29 33.96 8.53
N ILE A 360 33.98 33.95 8.80
CA ILE A 360 33.15 35.16 8.71
C ILE A 360 33.47 36.13 9.85
N ALA A 361 33.78 35.64 11.04
CA ALA A 361 34.23 36.48 12.15
C ALA A 361 35.58 37.15 11.84
N ASP A 362 36.54 36.40 11.30
CA ASP A 362 37.86 36.94 10.92
C ASP A 362 37.73 37.96 9.78
N ILE A 363 36.84 37.73 8.79
CA ILE A 363 36.54 38.70 7.73
C ILE A 363 35.88 39.96 8.32
N GLY A 364 34.91 39.79 9.22
CA GLY A 364 34.23 40.89 9.88
C GLY A 364 35.17 41.73 10.75
N GLY A 365 36.17 41.09 11.36
CA GLY A 365 37.21 41.72 12.19
C GLY A 365 38.05 42.77 11.44
N PHE A 366 38.07 42.76 10.11
CA PHE A 366 38.72 43.81 9.32
C PHE A 366 37.93 45.13 9.26
N TRP A 367 36.61 45.09 9.50
CA TRP A 367 35.69 46.22 9.32
C TRP A 367 34.94 46.60 10.60
N MET A 368 34.84 45.68 11.55
CA MET A 368 34.12 45.81 12.83
C MET A 368 34.99 45.22 13.95
N ASP A 369 34.97 45.82 15.13
CA ASP A 369 35.70 45.30 16.29
C ASP A 369 34.92 44.12 16.89
N ILE A 370 35.30 42.89 16.50
CA ILE A 370 34.60 41.66 16.88
C ILE A 370 35.35 40.96 18.00
N ASP A 371 34.88 41.15 19.24
CA ASP A 371 35.45 40.49 20.41
C ASP A 371 35.06 38.99 20.53
N ALA A 372 33.95 38.55 19.91
CA ALA A 372 33.36 37.22 20.15
C ALA A 372 33.39 36.27 18.95
N ARG A 373 34.59 35.94 18.43
CA ARG A 373 34.80 34.95 17.35
C ARG A 373 34.17 33.57 17.66
N ALA A 374 34.19 33.18 18.93
CA ALA A 374 33.53 31.99 19.45
C ALA A 374 32.01 31.95 19.20
N SER A 375 31.31 33.08 19.40
CA SER A 375 29.87 33.18 19.14
C SER A 375 29.53 32.91 17.68
N PHE A 376 30.32 33.44 16.75
CA PHE A 376 30.17 33.19 15.32
C PHE A 376 30.43 31.73 14.94
N ALA A 377 31.45 31.10 15.51
CA ALA A 377 31.70 29.68 15.30
C ALA A 377 30.50 28.82 15.74
N LEU A 378 29.98 29.05 16.94
CA LEU A 378 28.80 28.34 17.46
C LEU A 378 27.53 28.63 16.64
N ALA A 379 27.31 29.89 16.26
CA ALA A 379 26.20 30.27 15.39
C ALA A 379 26.33 29.65 13.98
N GLY A 380 27.56 29.48 13.50
CA GLY A 380 27.88 28.85 12.22
C GLY A 380 27.67 27.35 12.23
N MET A 381 27.95 26.68 13.36
CA MET A 381 27.56 25.29 13.58
C MET A 381 26.06 25.11 13.37
N GLY A 382 25.24 25.98 13.98
CA GLY A 382 23.79 25.97 13.81
C GLY A 382 23.35 26.26 12.37
N ALA A 383 23.93 27.27 11.73
CA ALA A 383 23.62 27.67 10.36
C ALA A 383 23.88 26.52 9.38
N PHE A 384 25.10 26.02 9.28
CA PHE A 384 25.45 24.98 8.31
C PHE A 384 24.70 23.67 8.60
N PHE A 385 24.53 23.30 9.88
CA PHE A 385 23.72 22.14 10.25
C PHE A 385 22.27 22.30 9.79
N THR A 386 21.69 23.48 9.98
CA THR A 386 20.35 23.81 9.48
C THR A 386 20.29 23.74 7.96
N GLY A 387 21.26 24.27 7.23
CA GLY A 387 21.31 24.17 5.76
C GLY A 387 21.35 22.74 5.23
N VAL A 388 22.00 21.82 5.95
CA VAL A 388 22.11 20.40 5.57
C VAL A 388 20.88 19.59 5.98
N VAL A 389 20.48 19.66 7.25
CA VAL A 389 19.48 18.77 7.87
C VAL A 389 18.06 19.37 7.85
N ARG A 390 17.92 20.69 7.74
CA ARG A 390 16.63 21.42 7.72
C ARG A 390 15.81 21.35 9.00
N VAL A 391 16.50 21.39 10.15
CA VAL A 391 15.90 21.35 11.50
C VAL A 391 16.38 22.53 12.36
N PRO A 392 15.96 23.78 12.03
CA PRO A 392 16.45 24.98 12.70
C PRO A 392 16.26 24.97 14.22
N VAL A 393 15.10 24.52 14.72
CA VAL A 393 14.80 24.57 16.16
C VAL A 393 15.68 23.58 16.92
N THR A 394 15.83 22.36 16.39
CA THR A 394 16.72 21.35 16.93
C THR A 394 18.16 21.83 16.94
N ALA A 395 18.62 22.53 15.89
CA ALA A 395 19.96 23.07 15.82
C ALA A 395 20.22 24.11 16.94
N ILE A 396 19.28 25.05 17.12
CA ILE A 396 19.35 26.08 18.17
C ILE A 396 19.45 25.42 19.55
N VAL A 397 18.52 24.51 19.86
CA VAL A 397 18.46 23.82 21.16
C VAL A 397 19.69 22.96 21.39
N MET A 398 20.19 22.25 20.37
CA MET A 398 21.38 21.42 20.48
C MET A 398 22.62 22.23 20.83
N ILE A 399 22.87 23.34 20.12
CA ILE A 399 24.06 24.18 20.37
C ILE A 399 23.92 24.93 21.71
N PHE A 400 22.70 25.36 22.06
CA PHE A 400 22.40 25.94 23.36
C PHE A 400 22.69 24.93 24.49
N GLU A 401 22.17 23.70 24.44
CA GLU A 401 22.38 22.68 25.48
C GLU A 401 23.85 22.30 25.65
N LEU A 402 24.64 22.29 24.57
CA LEU A 402 26.07 21.99 24.63
C LEU A 402 26.91 23.08 25.34
N ASN A 403 26.41 24.31 25.40
CA ASN A 403 27.15 25.46 25.96
C ASN A 403 26.49 26.06 27.22
N ALA A 404 25.20 25.80 27.43
CA ALA A 404 24.37 26.35 28.49
C ALA A 404 24.42 27.89 28.63
N ASN A 405 24.61 28.60 27.51
CA ASN A 405 24.71 30.07 27.48
C ASN A 405 23.56 30.69 26.66
N PHE A 406 22.71 31.46 27.34
CA PHE A 406 21.55 32.12 26.73
C PHE A 406 21.92 33.21 25.71
N ASN A 407 23.12 33.80 25.77
CA ASN A 407 23.57 34.81 24.80
C ASN A 407 23.71 34.25 23.38
N LEU A 408 23.78 32.92 23.22
CA LEU A 408 23.85 32.26 21.91
C LEU A 408 22.48 32.09 21.25
N VAL A 409 21.39 32.14 22.00
CA VAL A 409 20.06 31.79 21.48
C VAL A 409 19.64 32.74 20.37
N LEU A 410 19.80 34.06 20.56
CA LEU A 410 19.47 35.07 19.54
C LEU A 410 20.32 34.93 18.27
N PRO A 411 21.68 34.89 18.33
CA PRO A 411 22.51 34.59 17.17
C PRO A 411 22.08 33.34 16.41
N LEU A 412 21.85 32.23 17.14
CA LEU A 412 21.44 30.96 16.55
C LEU A 412 20.07 31.07 15.87
N MET A 413 19.11 31.76 16.48
CA MET A 413 17.78 31.95 15.86
C MET A 413 17.89 32.69 14.53
N VAL A 414 18.66 33.77 14.49
CA VAL A 414 18.88 34.56 13.26
C VAL A 414 19.60 33.72 12.20
N THR A 415 20.74 33.11 12.53
CA THR A 415 21.54 32.37 11.55
C THR A 415 20.82 31.12 11.05
N CYS A 416 20.15 30.36 11.92
CA CYS A 416 19.43 29.14 11.54
C CYS A 416 18.19 29.47 10.69
N ALA A 417 17.40 30.49 11.04
CA ALA A 417 16.23 30.89 10.26
C ALA A 417 16.64 31.34 8.84
N VAL A 418 17.65 32.20 8.73
CA VAL A 418 18.16 32.68 7.43
C VAL A 418 18.78 31.55 6.62
N SER A 419 19.53 30.67 7.28
CA SER A 419 20.10 29.48 6.63
C SER A 419 19.03 28.54 6.11
N TYR A 420 17.94 28.35 6.86
CA TYR A 420 16.82 27.52 6.41
C TYR A 420 16.18 28.10 5.14
N ILE A 421 15.84 29.39 5.16
CA ILE A 421 15.21 30.08 4.02
C ILE A 421 16.12 30.03 2.79
N SER A 422 17.41 30.33 2.98
CA SER A 422 18.40 30.38 1.90
C SER A 422 18.64 29.00 1.28
N ALA A 423 18.72 27.96 2.10
CA ALA A 423 18.86 26.60 1.62
C ALA A 423 17.59 26.13 0.88
N GLU A 424 16.40 26.49 1.36
CA GLU A 424 15.10 26.07 0.78
C GLU A 424 14.87 26.70 -0.60
N ALA A 425 15.33 27.93 -0.79
CA ALA A 425 15.32 28.60 -2.08
C ALA A 425 16.16 27.87 -3.16
N ILE A 426 17.25 27.19 -2.76
CA ILE A 426 18.18 26.52 -3.69
C ILE A 426 17.80 25.05 -3.95
N GLN A 427 17.32 24.37 -2.92
CA GLN A 427 16.91 22.98 -2.96
C GLN A 427 15.84 22.73 -1.90
N LYS A 428 14.68 22.26 -2.32
CA LYS A 428 13.60 21.88 -1.42
C LYS A 428 13.90 20.58 -0.68
N GLY A 429 13.53 20.53 0.59
CA GLY A 429 13.60 19.34 1.44
C GLY A 429 14.96 19.07 2.08
N SER A 430 14.95 18.22 3.12
CA SER A 430 16.13 17.80 3.88
C SER A 430 16.96 16.74 3.18
N MET A 431 18.23 16.60 3.58
CA MET A 431 19.11 15.55 3.04
C MET A 431 18.51 14.15 3.19
N ASP A 432 17.88 13.85 4.33
CA ASP A 432 17.24 12.55 4.56
C ASP A 432 16.02 12.33 3.67
N GLN A 433 15.21 13.37 3.41
CA GLN A 433 14.11 13.31 2.43
C GLN A 433 14.62 13.05 1.00
N LEU A 434 15.69 13.73 0.61
CA LEU A 434 16.30 13.57 -0.72
C LEU A 434 16.87 12.16 -0.91
N LEU A 435 17.46 11.58 0.14
CA LEU A 435 17.91 10.19 0.15
C LEU A 435 16.74 9.21 0.10
N LEU A 436 15.62 9.51 0.76
CA LEU A 436 14.41 8.71 0.69
C LEU A 436 13.80 8.68 -0.70
N HIS A 437 13.66 9.84 -1.33
CA HIS A 437 13.22 9.95 -2.71
C HIS A 437 14.12 9.11 -3.64
N HIS A 438 15.45 9.13 -3.44
CA HIS A 438 16.39 8.28 -4.18
C HIS A 438 16.25 6.78 -3.90
N MET A 439 15.88 6.40 -2.68
CA MET A 439 15.53 5.01 -2.35
C MET A 439 14.16 4.60 -2.91
N GLY A 440 13.44 5.53 -3.55
CA GLY A 440 12.12 5.32 -4.12
C GLY A 440 10.99 5.41 -3.09
N PHE A 441 11.23 6.04 -1.94
CA PHE A 441 10.25 6.37 -0.92
C PHE A 441 9.85 7.85 -1.03
N ASP A 442 8.63 8.12 -1.44
CA ASP A 442 8.08 9.48 -1.45
C ASP A 442 7.29 9.72 -0.16
N LEU A 443 7.72 10.74 0.59
CA LEU A 443 7.05 11.18 1.82
C LEU A 443 6.06 12.34 1.58
N GLU A 444 6.08 12.92 0.38
CA GLU A 444 5.24 14.06 0.00
C GLU A 444 4.03 13.59 -0.81
N ASP A 445 2.91 13.45 -0.12
CA ASP A 445 1.59 13.75 -0.70
C ASP A 445 1.35 15.24 -0.44
N GLU A 446 1.48 16.09 -1.47
CA GLU A 446 0.63 17.29 -1.59
C GLU A 446 0.66 18.04 -2.94
N ASN A 447 1.36 17.58 -3.99
CA ASN A 447 1.16 18.19 -5.31
C ASN A 447 1.15 17.18 -6.46
N HIS A 448 0.04 17.20 -7.20
CA HIS A 448 -0.29 16.46 -8.42
C HIS A 448 0.91 15.93 -9.22
N ASN A 449 1.02 14.61 -9.32
CA ASN A 449 1.32 13.89 -10.56
C ASN A 449 0.93 12.41 -10.42
N ASP A 450 0.04 11.96 -11.30
CA ASP A 450 -0.60 10.62 -11.36
C ASP A 450 0.35 9.42 -11.54
N SER A 451 1.67 9.60 -11.44
CA SER A 451 2.64 8.55 -11.80
C SER A 451 3.10 7.65 -10.64
N ASN A 452 2.87 8.01 -9.37
CA ASN A 452 3.38 7.26 -8.20
C ASN A 452 2.32 6.65 -7.26
N ARG A 453 1.03 6.67 -7.63
CA ARG A 453 -0.08 6.04 -6.88
C ARG A 453 0.17 4.56 -6.53
N GLN A 454 0.96 3.89 -7.37
CA GLN A 454 1.37 2.49 -7.26
C GLN A 454 2.14 2.14 -5.97
N LYS A 455 2.76 3.10 -5.26
CA LYS A 455 3.53 2.85 -4.02
C LYS A 455 2.82 3.23 -2.72
N ASN A 456 1.72 3.98 -2.77
CA ASN A 456 1.02 4.51 -1.58
C ASN A 456 -0.23 3.72 -1.16
N PHE A 457 -0.67 2.70 -1.93
CA PHE A 457 -1.86 1.89 -1.65
C PHE A 457 -1.99 1.40 -0.18
N LEU A 458 -0.91 0.86 0.39
CA LEU A 458 -0.90 0.35 1.77
C LEU A 458 -0.93 1.44 2.85
N ARG A 459 -0.72 2.70 2.47
CA ARG A 459 -0.61 3.87 3.36
C ARG A 459 -1.85 4.74 3.34
N GLU A 460 -2.64 4.70 2.27
CA GLU A 460 -3.84 5.53 2.11
C GLU A 460 -5.14 4.77 2.44
N LEU A 461 -5.17 3.46 2.20
CA LEU A 461 -6.36 2.66 2.47
C LEU A 461 -6.42 2.14 3.91
N ASN A 462 -7.65 2.07 4.41
CA ASN A 462 -7.96 1.60 5.75
C ASN A 462 -8.63 0.23 5.71
N ALA A 463 -8.59 -0.47 6.86
CA ALA A 463 -9.18 -1.79 7.03
C ALA A 463 -10.66 -1.82 6.65
N GLY A 464 -11.41 -0.76 6.95
CA GLY A 464 -12.83 -0.63 6.63
C GLY A 464 -13.15 -0.67 5.14
N ALA A 465 -12.22 -0.20 4.28
CA ALA A 465 -12.41 -0.21 2.83
C ALA A 465 -12.17 -1.59 2.20
N VAL A 466 -11.42 -2.47 2.89
CA VAL A 466 -10.96 -3.78 2.36
C VAL A 466 -11.61 -4.96 3.08
N MET A 467 -12.04 -4.79 4.33
CA MET A 467 -12.58 -5.87 5.15
C MET A 467 -13.85 -6.48 4.53
N GLN A 468 -14.05 -7.77 4.80
CA GLN A 468 -15.32 -8.42 4.54
C GLN A 468 -16.29 -8.07 5.67
N THR A 469 -17.41 -7.45 5.33
CA THR A 469 -18.45 -7.00 6.28
C THR A 469 -19.41 -8.12 6.68
N ASN A 470 -19.74 -9.02 5.74
CA ASN A 470 -20.52 -10.22 6.02
C ASN A 470 -19.63 -11.31 6.61
N VAL A 471 -19.54 -11.34 7.95
CA VAL A 471 -18.71 -12.30 8.67
C VAL A 471 -19.57 -13.42 9.26
N GLU A 472 -19.23 -14.67 8.94
CA GLU A 472 -19.80 -15.84 9.64
C GLU A 472 -19.28 -15.86 11.08
N THR A 473 -20.19 -15.82 12.06
CA THR A 473 -19.86 -15.76 13.49
C THR A 473 -20.49 -16.92 14.25
N VAL A 474 -19.90 -17.27 15.39
CA VAL A 474 -20.38 -18.36 16.25
C VAL A 474 -20.66 -17.87 17.67
N SER A 475 -21.63 -18.50 18.33
CA SER A 475 -21.95 -18.20 19.73
C SER A 475 -20.93 -18.83 20.68
N PRO A 476 -20.55 -18.18 21.79
CA PRO A 476 -19.70 -18.81 22.81
C PRO A 476 -20.36 -20.03 23.47
N ARG A 477 -21.69 -20.15 23.39
CA ARG A 477 -22.48 -21.26 23.94
C ARG A 477 -22.73 -22.38 22.92
N LEU A 478 -22.21 -22.26 21.69
CA LEU A 478 -22.35 -23.30 20.67
C LEU A 478 -21.53 -24.54 21.07
N GLN A 479 -22.09 -25.73 20.90
CA GLN A 479 -21.39 -26.98 21.19
C GLN A 479 -20.30 -27.22 20.14
N VAL A 480 -19.19 -27.83 20.54
CA VAL A 480 -18.05 -28.12 19.64
C VAL A 480 -18.46 -29.06 18.50
N ILE A 481 -19.43 -29.96 18.72
CA ILE A 481 -19.93 -30.86 17.67
C ILE A 481 -20.66 -30.07 16.56
N GLU A 482 -21.53 -29.13 16.93
CA GLU A 482 -22.23 -28.25 15.99
C GLU A 482 -21.27 -27.28 15.30
N LEU A 483 -20.23 -26.84 16.02
CA LEU A 483 -19.15 -26.06 15.44
C LEU A 483 -18.41 -26.85 14.35
N LEU A 484 -18.11 -28.14 14.56
CA LEU A 484 -17.46 -28.99 13.55
C LEU A 484 -18.30 -29.10 12.29
N ASP A 485 -19.62 -29.28 12.44
CA ASP A 485 -20.55 -29.33 11.32
C ASP A 485 -20.54 -28.00 10.54
N LEU A 486 -20.65 -26.87 11.24
CA LEU A 486 -20.52 -25.53 10.65
C LEU A 486 -19.20 -25.34 9.90
N MET A 487 -18.09 -25.75 10.49
CA MET A 487 -16.75 -25.63 9.89
C MET A 487 -16.54 -26.55 8.69
N SER A 488 -17.29 -27.66 8.59
CA SER A 488 -17.24 -28.57 7.45
C SER A 488 -18.00 -28.05 6.21
N LEU A 489 -19.05 -27.26 6.45
CA LEU A 489 -19.92 -26.69 5.42
C LEU A 489 -19.41 -25.33 4.90
N SER A 490 -18.63 -24.61 5.73
CA SER A 490 -18.11 -23.28 5.39
C SER A 490 -16.75 -23.34 4.68
N SER A 491 -16.50 -22.38 3.80
CA SER A 491 -15.18 -22.20 3.16
C SER A 491 -14.14 -21.58 4.11
N HIS A 492 -14.56 -21.10 5.28
CA HIS A 492 -13.71 -20.37 6.21
C HIS A 492 -13.07 -21.30 7.26
N ARG A 493 -11.76 -21.15 7.46
CA ARG A 493 -10.99 -21.97 8.43
C ARG A 493 -10.98 -21.41 9.86
N GLY A 494 -11.96 -20.58 10.22
CA GLY A 494 -12.15 -20.11 11.59
C GLY A 494 -12.96 -18.83 11.70
N PHE A 495 -13.58 -18.69 12.86
CA PHE A 495 -14.80 -17.92 13.07
C PHE A 495 -14.64 -17.00 14.28
N PRO A 496 -14.99 -15.73 14.17
CA PRO A 496 -15.15 -14.86 15.33
C PRO A 496 -16.28 -15.37 16.23
N VAL A 497 -15.99 -15.44 17.53
CA VAL A 497 -16.97 -15.81 18.55
C VAL A 497 -17.59 -14.54 19.10
N VAL A 498 -18.91 -14.38 18.95
CA VAL A 498 -19.63 -13.14 19.26
C VAL A 498 -20.72 -13.41 20.29
N ASN A 499 -20.84 -12.52 21.27
CA ASN A 499 -21.91 -12.51 22.27
C ASN A 499 -22.62 -11.16 22.25
N ASN A 500 -23.92 -11.13 21.92
CA ASN A 500 -24.72 -9.90 21.81
C ASN A 500 -24.05 -8.82 20.92
N GLY A 501 -23.50 -9.22 19.78
CA GLY A 501 -22.79 -8.34 18.84
C GLY A 501 -21.37 -7.95 19.26
N LYS A 502 -20.92 -8.28 20.48
CA LYS A 502 -19.55 -8.03 20.95
C LYS A 502 -18.64 -9.21 20.68
N LEU A 503 -17.44 -8.93 20.19
CA LEU A 503 -16.44 -9.96 19.94
C LEU A 503 -15.83 -10.46 21.26
N VAL A 504 -15.97 -11.75 21.55
CA VAL A 504 -15.47 -12.37 22.80
C VAL A 504 -14.32 -13.36 22.56
N GLY A 505 -14.15 -13.85 21.33
CA GLY A 505 -13.09 -14.80 21.00
C GLY A 505 -12.94 -15.01 19.50
N ILE A 506 -12.00 -15.88 19.12
CA ILE A 506 -11.90 -16.44 17.78
C ILE A 506 -11.59 -17.93 17.89
N VAL A 507 -12.23 -18.76 17.07
CA VAL A 507 -11.97 -20.20 17.03
C VAL A 507 -11.47 -20.60 15.65
N THR A 508 -10.45 -21.44 15.58
CA THR A 508 -9.83 -21.89 14.31
C THR A 508 -9.76 -23.41 14.23
N GLN A 509 -9.55 -23.95 13.02
CA GLN A 509 -9.34 -25.39 12.86
C GLN A 509 -8.16 -25.89 13.71
N SER A 510 -7.14 -25.05 13.89
CA SER A 510 -5.97 -25.35 14.72
C SER A 510 -6.30 -25.53 16.21
N ASP A 511 -7.38 -24.91 16.68
CA ASP A 511 -7.84 -25.04 18.06
C ASP A 511 -8.62 -26.34 18.26
N LEU A 512 -9.33 -26.80 17.22
CA LEU A 512 -10.03 -28.09 17.24
C LEU A 512 -9.08 -29.29 17.33
N VAL A 513 -7.91 -29.23 16.70
CA VAL A 513 -6.89 -30.30 16.77
C VAL A 513 -6.41 -30.54 18.20
N LYS A 514 -6.52 -29.55 19.09
CA LYS A 514 -6.14 -29.68 20.52
C LYS A 514 -7.15 -30.47 21.33
N VAL A 515 -8.35 -30.69 20.80
CA VAL A 515 -9.44 -31.42 21.46
C VAL A 515 -9.29 -32.91 21.14
N ARG A 516 -8.69 -33.68 22.06
CA ARG A 516 -8.43 -35.12 21.87
C ARG A 516 -9.68 -36.00 21.83
N ASN A 517 -10.76 -35.58 22.49
CA ASN A 517 -12.07 -36.25 22.49
C ASN A 517 -13.18 -35.18 22.52
N PRO A 518 -13.78 -34.82 21.37
CA PRO A 518 -14.89 -33.87 21.35
C PRO A 518 -16.10 -34.52 22.04
N SER A 519 -16.33 -34.17 23.30
CA SER A 519 -17.53 -34.55 24.05
C SER A 519 -18.69 -33.66 23.60
N SER A 520 -19.93 -34.18 23.59
CA SER A 520 -21.13 -33.38 23.22
C SER A 520 -21.39 -32.16 24.12
N LEU A 521 -20.79 -32.12 25.31
CA LEU A 521 -20.98 -31.02 26.29
C LEU A 521 -19.94 -29.90 26.18
N LEU A 522 -18.90 -30.06 25.36
CA LEU A 522 -17.80 -29.09 25.31
C LEU A 522 -18.25 -27.85 24.53
N LEU A 523 -18.09 -26.66 25.11
CA LEU A 523 -18.57 -25.40 24.54
C LEU A 523 -17.46 -24.67 23.76
N THR A 524 -17.86 -23.89 22.76
CA THR A 524 -16.95 -23.06 21.95
C THR A 524 -16.12 -22.09 22.81
N LYS A 525 -16.71 -21.54 23.89
CA LYS A 525 -16.00 -20.66 24.84
C LYS A 525 -14.77 -21.31 25.48
N GLU A 526 -14.75 -22.64 25.61
CA GLU A 526 -13.68 -23.39 26.27
C GLU A 526 -12.49 -23.65 25.35
N ILE A 527 -12.72 -23.67 24.03
CA ILE A 527 -11.68 -23.95 23.02
C ILE A 527 -11.24 -22.71 22.24
N MET A 528 -12.06 -21.65 22.22
CA MET A 528 -11.74 -20.43 21.51
C MET A 528 -10.49 -19.76 22.09
N THR A 529 -9.77 -19.00 21.26
CA THR A 529 -8.80 -18.03 21.75
C THR A 529 -9.57 -16.81 22.28
N PRO A 530 -9.61 -16.58 23.61
CA PRO A 530 -10.37 -15.47 24.18
C PRO A 530 -9.63 -14.16 23.91
N ASN A 531 -10.39 -13.11 23.62
CA ASN A 531 -9.89 -11.81 23.19
C ASN A 531 -8.95 -11.98 21.97
N PRO A 532 -9.39 -11.85 20.72
CA PRO A 532 -8.51 -11.90 19.54
C PRO A 532 -7.83 -10.54 19.30
N ILE A 533 -6.74 -10.49 18.51
CA ILE A 533 -6.09 -9.21 18.17
C ILE A 533 -6.99 -8.57 17.13
N THR A 534 -7.36 -7.32 17.34
CA THR A 534 -8.33 -6.62 16.50
C THR A 534 -7.76 -5.31 15.99
N VAL A 535 -8.34 -4.79 14.92
CA VAL A 535 -8.04 -3.46 14.39
C VAL A 535 -9.33 -2.65 14.26
N PRO A 536 -9.29 -1.32 14.43
CA PRO A 536 -10.44 -0.49 14.11
C PRO A 536 -10.57 -0.28 12.58
N PRO A 537 -11.74 0.16 12.08
CA PRO A 537 -11.99 0.31 10.63
C PRO A 537 -11.11 1.35 9.96
N ASP A 538 -10.66 2.35 10.69
CA ASP A 538 -9.75 3.42 10.27
C ASP A 538 -8.27 3.01 10.32
N ALA A 539 -7.96 1.79 10.76
CA ALA A 539 -6.57 1.30 10.77
C ALA A 539 -6.04 1.12 9.35
N TYR A 540 -4.89 1.71 9.05
CA TYR A 540 -4.22 1.58 7.77
C TYR A 540 -3.82 0.14 7.44
N LEU A 541 -3.88 -0.24 6.15
CA LEU A 541 -3.51 -1.59 5.69
C LEU A 541 -2.07 -1.98 6.04
N SER A 542 -1.14 -1.03 6.05
CA SER A 542 0.24 -1.23 6.53
C SER A 542 0.30 -1.78 7.96
N ASP A 543 -0.53 -1.26 8.86
CA ASP A 543 -0.63 -1.73 10.25
C ASP A 543 -1.29 -3.11 10.32
N VAL A 544 -2.32 -3.34 9.51
CA VAL A 544 -2.98 -4.65 9.40
C VAL A 544 -1.99 -5.72 8.95
N LEU A 545 -1.22 -5.46 7.88
CA LEU A 545 -0.19 -6.37 7.38
C LEU A 545 0.92 -6.59 8.40
N TYR A 546 1.34 -5.52 9.09
CA TYR A 546 2.30 -5.62 10.17
C TYR A 546 1.80 -6.60 11.24
N LEU A 547 0.57 -6.47 11.71
CA LEU A 547 -0.02 -7.36 12.73
C LEU A 547 -0.16 -8.80 12.24
N LEU A 548 -0.63 -9.00 11.00
CA LEU A 548 -0.75 -10.33 10.38
C LEU A 548 0.61 -11.04 10.31
N ASN A 549 1.66 -10.33 9.92
CA ASN A 549 3.01 -10.88 9.81
C ASN A 549 3.66 -11.05 11.19
N ARG A 550 3.54 -10.05 12.06
CA ARG A 550 4.16 -10.02 13.40
C ARG A 550 3.71 -11.16 14.27
N TYR A 551 2.40 -11.41 14.30
CA TYR A 551 1.77 -12.44 15.13
C TYR A 551 1.43 -13.71 14.34
N THR A 552 1.91 -13.82 13.10
CA THR A 552 1.65 -14.95 12.20
C THR A 552 0.16 -15.30 12.12
N LEU A 553 -0.69 -14.27 12.10
CA LEU A 553 -2.14 -14.42 12.04
C LEU A 553 -2.57 -14.58 10.58
N SER A 554 -3.57 -15.43 10.37
CA SER A 554 -4.19 -15.60 9.04
C SER A 554 -5.27 -14.57 8.77
N ARG A 555 -5.86 -13.97 9.83
CA ARG A 555 -6.99 -13.04 9.76
C ARG A 555 -7.02 -12.15 11.00
N LEU A 556 -7.58 -10.96 10.84
CA LEU A 556 -7.81 -9.98 11.91
C LEU A 556 -9.28 -9.58 11.92
N PRO A 557 -10.00 -9.74 13.04
CA PRO A 557 -11.31 -9.12 13.22
C PRO A 557 -11.19 -7.60 13.26
N VAL A 558 -12.08 -6.93 12.55
CA VAL A 558 -12.23 -5.47 12.56
C VAL A 558 -13.36 -5.11 13.51
N VAL A 559 -13.09 -4.24 14.48
CA VAL A 559 -13.99 -3.95 15.59
C VAL A 559 -14.16 -2.45 15.76
N GLN A 560 -15.41 -1.99 15.90
CA GLN A 560 -15.77 -0.63 16.24
C GLN A 560 -16.61 -0.63 17.52
N ASP A 561 -16.19 0.12 18.54
CA ASP A 561 -16.87 0.20 19.85
C ASP A 561 -17.13 -1.18 20.51
N GLY A 562 -16.20 -2.12 20.32
CA GLY A 562 -16.29 -3.49 20.84
C GLY A 562 -17.22 -4.42 20.05
N ARG A 563 -17.87 -3.93 18.99
CA ARG A 563 -18.68 -4.72 18.06
C ARG A 563 -17.88 -5.16 16.83
N LEU A 564 -18.08 -6.39 16.41
CA LEU A 564 -17.47 -6.90 15.17
C LEU A 564 -18.15 -6.24 13.97
N VAL A 565 -17.38 -5.56 13.13
CA VAL A 565 -17.86 -4.89 11.91
C VAL A 565 -17.29 -5.49 10.63
N GLY A 566 -16.23 -6.29 10.73
CA GLY A 566 -15.71 -7.04 9.61
C GLY A 566 -14.57 -7.98 9.98
N ILE A 567 -14.02 -8.66 8.98
CA ILE A 567 -12.79 -9.45 9.09
C ILE A 567 -11.90 -9.16 7.88
N ILE A 568 -10.59 -9.05 8.11
CA ILE A 568 -9.62 -8.78 7.05
C ILE A 568 -8.53 -9.86 7.04
N THR A 569 -8.19 -10.34 5.84
CA THR A 569 -7.16 -11.35 5.61
C THR A 569 -6.08 -10.84 4.66
N ARG A 570 -4.94 -11.54 4.57
CA ARG A 570 -3.90 -11.23 3.57
C ARG A 570 -4.46 -11.30 2.14
N THR A 571 -5.36 -12.25 1.88
CA THR A 571 -5.96 -12.46 0.56
C THR A 571 -6.84 -11.28 0.17
N ASP A 572 -7.57 -10.69 1.11
CA ASP A 572 -8.40 -9.50 0.83
C ASP A 572 -7.52 -8.32 0.42
N ILE A 573 -6.41 -8.10 1.14
CA ILE A 573 -5.45 -7.02 0.83
C ILE A 573 -4.81 -7.25 -0.56
N ILE A 574 -4.36 -8.46 -0.84
CA ILE A 574 -3.77 -8.82 -2.15
C ILE A 574 -4.80 -8.67 -3.27
N ARG A 575 -6.06 -9.04 -3.04
CA ARG A 575 -7.12 -8.93 -4.03
C ARG A 575 -7.34 -7.47 -4.43
N VAL A 576 -7.46 -6.57 -3.45
CA VAL A 576 -7.65 -5.14 -3.72
C VAL A 576 -6.40 -4.56 -4.39
N GLU A 577 -5.19 -4.94 -3.97
CA GLU A 577 -3.95 -4.54 -4.65
C GLU A 577 -3.93 -5.00 -6.12
N VAL A 578 -4.35 -6.23 -6.41
CA VAL A 578 -4.44 -6.77 -7.77
C VAL A 578 -5.54 -6.07 -8.59
N ASP A 579 -6.68 -5.74 -7.97
CA ASP A 579 -7.78 -5.07 -8.66
C ASP A 579 -7.45 -3.60 -8.97
N GLU A 580 -6.71 -2.90 -8.10
CA GLU A 580 -6.10 -1.59 -8.36
C GLU A 580 -5.05 -1.67 -9.47
N LEU A 581 -4.14 -2.65 -9.43
CA LEU A 581 -3.16 -2.88 -10.51
C LEU A 581 -3.85 -3.17 -11.85
N LYS A 582 -5.01 -3.83 -11.83
CA LYS A 582 -5.84 -4.02 -13.04
C LYS A 582 -6.57 -2.75 -13.45
N ALA A 583 -7.01 -1.91 -12.51
CA ALA A 583 -7.64 -0.63 -12.80
C ALA A 583 -6.65 0.35 -13.46
N ASP A 584 -5.42 0.43 -12.95
CA ASP A 584 -4.33 1.20 -13.55
C ASP A 584 -3.88 0.60 -14.89
N ALA A 585 -3.84 -0.72 -15.01
CA ALA A 585 -3.63 -1.38 -16.30
C ALA A 585 -4.80 -1.12 -17.27
N ALA A 586 -6.04 -0.96 -16.80
CA ALA A 586 -7.17 -0.60 -17.63
C ALA A 586 -7.11 0.85 -18.12
N ILE A 587 -6.47 1.76 -17.36
CA ILE A 587 -6.21 3.15 -17.79
C ILE A 587 -5.07 3.20 -18.84
N LYS A 588 -4.10 2.28 -18.79
CA LYS A 588 -2.94 2.25 -19.72
C LYS A 588 -3.08 1.35 -20.93
N THR A 589 -4.10 0.52 -21.02
CA THR A 589 -4.23 -0.42 -22.15
C THR A 589 -5.53 -0.15 -22.90
N GLN A 590 -5.48 0.73 -23.92
CA GLN A 590 -6.44 0.63 -25.03
C GLN A 590 -6.12 -0.65 -25.81
N VAL A 591 -6.83 -1.74 -25.49
CA VAL A 591 -6.58 -3.11 -26.00
C VAL A 591 -7.47 -3.46 -27.18
N ALA A 592 -7.97 -2.47 -27.91
CA ALA A 592 -8.91 -2.70 -28.99
C ALA A 592 -8.63 -1.82 -30.21
N TYR A 593 -8.46 -2.46 -31.36
CA TYR A 593 -8.25 -1.77 -32.63
C TYR A 593 -9.39 -2.09 -33.60
N THR A 594 -10.08 -1.07 -34.09
CA THR A 594 -11.16 -1.21 -35.07
C THR A 594 -10.57 -1.31 -36.48
N VAL A 595 -10.80 -2.44 -37.15
CA VAL A 595 -10.25 -2.73 -38.49
C VAL A 595 -11.24 -2.40 -39.61
N TYR A 596 -12.52 -2.37 -39.27
CA TYR A 596 -13.61 -2.04 -40.20
C TYR A 596 -14.79 -1.49 -39.43
N GLN A 597 -15.44 -0.48 -40.00
CA GLN A 597 -16.64 0.11 -39.46
C GLN A 597 -17.52 0.65 -40.58
N SER A 598 -18.82 0.38 -40.53
CA SER A 598 -19.86 1.09 -41.28
C SER A 598 -20.82 1.78 -40.31
N ARG A 599 -21.33 2.95 -40.70
CA ARG A 599 -22.24 3.78 -39.88
C ARG A 599 -23.47 4.17 -40.71
N SER A 600 -24.63 4.14 -40.07
CA SER A 600 -25.89 4.67 -40.58
C SER A 600 -26.28 5.98 -39.83
N PRO A 601 -27.23 6.79 -40.32
CA PRO A 601 -27.72 7.95 -39.57
C PRO A 601 -28.29 7.54 -38.21
N ALA A 602 -27.87 8.21 -37.14
CA ALA A 602 -28.34 7.90 -35.79
C ALA A 602 -29.78 8.38 -35.56
N THR A 603 -30.61 7.55 -34.93
CA THR A 603 -32.00 7.91 -34.57
C THR A 603 -32.08 8.73 -33.28
N GLY A 604 -31.09 8.59 -32.40
CA GLY A 604 -31.02 9.25 -31.09
C GLY A 604 -32.02 8.74 -30.05
N LYS A 605 -32.75 7.64 -30.33
CA LYS A 605 -33.78 7.09 -29.44
C LYS A 605 -33.33 5.89 -28.61
N GLY A 606 -32.21 5.28 -28.98
CA GLY A 606 -31.56 4.19 -28.25
C GLY A 606 -30.84 3.23 -29.19
N SER A 607 -29.95 2.39 -28.66
CA SER A 607 -29.10 1.50 -29.45
C SER A 607 -29.05 0.06 -28.94
N ILE A 608 -29.08 -0.89 -29.87
CA ILE A 608 -28.96 -2.32 -29.62
C ILE A 608 -27.58 -2.82 -30.05
N LEU A 609 -26.79 -3.35 -29.12
CA LEU A 609 -25.53 -4.01 -29.45
C LEU A 609 -25.75 -5.51 -29.68
N VAL A 610 -25.24 -6.02 -30.80
CA VAL A 610 -25.36 -7.43 -31.19
C VAL A 610 -23.99 -8.03 -31.51
N PRO A 611 -23.32 -8.69 -30.54
CA PRO A 611 -22.07 -9.38 -30.78
C PRO A 611 -22.28 -10.68 -31.57
N VAL A 612 -21.64 -10.79 -32.73
CA VAL A 612 -21.75 -11.95 -33.61
C VAL A 612 -20.60 -12.93 -33.35
N THR A 613 -20.88 -14.02 -32.65
CA THR A 613 -19.86 -14.98 -32.19
C THR A 613 -19.59 -16.11 -33.18
N SER A 614 -20.62 -16.77 -33.71
CA SER A 614 -20.53 -17.88 -34.68
C SER A 614 -21.07 -17.51 -36.07
N GLU A 615 -20.70 -18.30 -37.09
CA GLU A 615 -21.12 -18.11 -38.49
C GLU A 615 -22.47 -18.80 -38.80
N ASP A 616 -22.91 -19.74 -37.98
CA ASP A 616 -24.01 -20.64 -38.37
C ASP A 616 -25.43 -20.06 -38.14
N ASP A 617 -25.60 -18.99 -37.35
CA ASP A 617 -26.95 -18.52 -36.90
C ASP A 617 -27.11 -16.98 -36.80
N TYR A 618 -26.25 -16.19 -37.46
CA TYR A 618 -26.30 -14.72 -37.38
C TYR A 618 -27.59 -14.13 -37.98
N GLU A 619 -28.19 -14.78 -38.98
CA GLU A 619 -29.43 -14.30 -39.61
C GLU A 619 -30.62 -14.35 -38.66
N SER A 620 -30.72 -15.40 -37.85
CA SER A 620 -31.78 -15.56 -36.85
C SER A 620 -31.66 -14.51 -35.75
N LEU A 621 -30.44 -14.27 -35.25
CA LEU A 621 -30.19 -13.21 -34.27
C LEU A 621 -30.48 -11.82 -34.84
N ALA A 622 -30.08 -11.57 -36.10
CA ALA A 622 -30.35 -10.30 -36.77
C ALA A 622 -31.85 -10.04 -36.95
N LYS A 623 -32.63 -11.06 -37.34
CA LYS A 623 -34.10 -10.94 -37.45
C LYS A 623 -34.75 -10.55 -36.13
N ILE A 624 -34.31 -11.15 -35.02
CA ILE A 624 -34.83 -10.84 -33.68
C ILE A 624 -34.43 -9.41 -33.27
N ALA A 625 -33.16 -9.04 -33.45
CA ALA A 625 -32.68 -7.69 -33.14
C ALA A 625 -33.40 -6.61 -33.96
N VAL A 626 -33.64 -6.85 -35.25
CA VAL A 626 -34.42 -5.96 -36.13
C VAL A 626 -35.86 -5.80 -35.67
N ALA A 627 -36.49 -6.88 -35.21
CA ALA A 627 -37.86 -6.81 -34.71
C ALA A 627 -37.97 -5.98 -33.42
N ILE A 628 -36.99 -6.11 -32.51
CA ILE A 628 -36.91 -5.29 -31.30
C ILE A 628 -36.62 -3.83 -31.66
N ALA A 629 -35.68 -3.59 -32.58
CA ALA A 629 -35.34 -2.24 -33.04
C ALA A 629 -36.52 -1.50 -33.66
N LEU A 630 -37.31 -2.17 -34.50
CA LEU A 630 -38.53 -1.61 -35.08
C LEU A 630 -39.59 -1.27 -34.03
N TYR A 631 -39.67 -2.07 -32.95
CA TYR A 631 -40.63 -1.83 -31.88
C TYR A 631 -40.26 -0.62 -31.01
N HIS A 632 -38.96 -0.41 -30.75
CA HIS A 632 -38.46 0.69 -29.91
C HIS A 632 -37.94 1.92 -30.70
N ASP A 633 -37.91 1.85 -32.03
CA ASP A 633 -37.26 2.83 -32.91
C ASP A 633 -35.75 3.02 -32.60
N TYR A 634 -35.09 1.91 -32.27
CA TYR A 634 -33.67 1.87 -31.94
C TYR A 634 -32.79 1.63 -33.17
N GLU A 635 -31.54 2.06 -33.08
CA GLU A 635 -30.51 1.65 -34.03
C GLU A 635 -29.83 0.34 -33.60
N ILE A 636 -29.21 -0.35 -34.55
CA ILE A 636 -28.52 -1.62 -34.27
C ILE A 636 -27.04 -1.48 -34.58
N GLU A 637 -26.19 -1.93 -33.66
CA GLU A 637 -24.77 -2.12 -33.87
C GLU A 637 -24.39 -3.61 -33.85
N PHE A 638 -24.01 -4.15 -35.01
CA PHE A 638 -23.42 -5.48 -35.11
C PHE A 638 -21.90 -5.43 -34.94
N ILE A 639 -21.36 -6.22 -34.02
CA ILE A 639 -19.92 -6.26 -33.76
C ILE A 639 -19.34 -7.68 -33.90
N LYS A 640 -18.26 -7.82 -34.66
CA LYS A 640 -17.41 -9.03 -34.69
C LYS A 640 -16.09 -8.78 -33.97
N VAL A 641 -15.85 -9.55 -32.92
CA VAL A 641 -14.63 -9.44 -32.11
C VAL A 641 -13.63 -10.53 -32.45
N LEU A 642 -12.50 -10.14 -33.05
CA LEU A 642 -11.38 -11.02 -33.39
C LEU A 642 -10.39 -11.05 -32.24
N LYS A 643 -10.10 -12.23 -31.70
CA LYS A 643 -9.19 -12.39 -30.55
C LYS A 643 -7.78 -12.68 -31.08
N ILE A 644 -6.80 -11.90 -30.64
CA ILE A 644 -5.37 -12.15 -30.93
C ILE A 644 -4.60 -12.51 -29.65
N ALA A 645 -3.44 -13.16 -29.81
CA ALA A 645 -2.61 -13.55 -28.69
C ALA A 645 -2.06 -12.34 -27.91
N LYS A 646 -1.89 -12.48 -26.59
CA LYS A 646 -1.48 -11.37 -25.69
C LYS A 646 -0.10 -10.75 -26.00
N HIS A 647 0.73 -11.45 -26.76
CA HIS A 647 2.09 -11.00 -27.11
C HIS A 647 2.14 -10.26 -28.46
N LEU A 648 1.05 -10.24 -29.22
CA LEU A 648 0.94 -9.54 -30.49
C LEU A 648 0.26 -8.19 -30.24
N ASP A 649 0.69 -7.12 -30.91
CA ASP A 649 0.07 -5.81 -30.72
C ASP A 649 -1.16 -5.64 -31.65
N PRO A 650 -2.36 -5.29 -31.13
CA PRO A 650 -3.57 -5.09 -31.94
C PRO A 650 -3.42 -4.09 -33.09
N HIS A 651 -2.52 -3.12 -32.98
CA HIS A 651 -2.30 -2.09 -34.01
C HIS A 651 -1.44 -2.57 -35.18
N SER A 652 -0.58 -3.57 -34.97
CA SER A 652 0.40 -4.03 -35.96
C SER A 652 0.18 -5.47 -36.43
N THR A 653 -0.78 -6.18 -35.84
CA THR A 653 -1.10 -7.57 -36.20
C THR A 653 -1.92 -7.64 -37.50
N TYR A 654 -1.42 -8.38 -38.49
CA TYR A 654 -2.20 -8.69 -39.69
C TYR A 654 -3.31 -9.71 -39.38
N VAL A 655 -4.54 -9.39 -39.79
CA VAL A 655 -5.71 -10.27 -39.63
C VAL A 655 -6.53 -10.28 -40.92
N ASP A 656 -6.85 -11.46 -41.44
CA ASP A 656 -7.77 -11.59 -42.57
C ASP A 656 -9.20 -11.26 -42.11
N THR A 657 -9.83 -10.31 -42.78
CA THR A 657 -11.19 -9.82 -42.46
C THR A 657 -12.20 -10.14 -43.56
N LYS A 658 -11.85 -10.90 -44.60
CA LYS A 658 -12.73 -11.17 -45.75
C LYS A 658 -14.08 -11.75 -45.34
N ASP A 659 -14.08 -12.83 -44.55
CA ASP A 659 -15.31 -13.51 -44.14
C ASP A 659 -16.13 -12.65 -43.17
N ALA A 660 -15.45 -12.00 -42.22
CA ALA A 660 -16.09 -11.08 -41.28
C ALA A 660 -16.75 -9.88 -42.00
N ARG A 661 -16.11 -9.31 -43.03
CA ARG A 661 -16.68 -8.23 -43.84
C ARG A 661 -17.86 -8.70 -44.67
N LYS A 662 -17.78 -9.89 -45.28
CA LYS A 662 -18.89 -10.49 -46.03
C LYS A 662 -20.11 -10.68 -45.12
N LEU A 663 -19.91 -11.15 -43.90
CA LEU A 663 -20.96 -11.28 -42.89
C LEU A 663 -21.53 -9.91 -42.49
N MET A 664 -20.69 -8.89 -42.26
CA MET A 664 -21.17 -7.54 -41.92
C MET A 664 -22.01 -6.92 -43.02
N LEU A 665 -21.62 -7.08 -44.29
CA LEU A 665 -22.43 -6.61 -45.42
C LEU A 665 -23.79 -7.31 -45.51
N THR A 666 -23.87 -8.59 -45.15
CA THR A 666 -25.16 -9.31 -45.09
C THR A 666 -26.06 -8.76 -43.99
N LEU A 667 -25.50 -8.49 -42.80
CA LEU A 667 -26.24 -7.89 -41.68
C LEU A 667 -26.74 -6.49 -41.99
N GLU A 668 -25.91 -5.66 -42.64
CA GLU A 668 -26.30 -4.33 -43.10
C GLU A 668 -27.45 -4.39 -44.12
N LYS A 669 -27.43 -5.37 -45.04
CA LYS A 669 -28.55 -5.60 -45.98
C LYS A 669 -29.84 -6.00 -45.27
N ILE A 670 -29.75 -6.82 -44.21
CA ILE A 670 -30.92 -7.23 -43.41
C ILE A 670 -31.56 -6.00 -42.76
N GLY A 671 -30.77 -5.17 -42.09
CA GLY A 671 -31.25 -3.93 -41.47
C GLY A 671 -31.82 -2.93 -42.48
N LYS A 672 -31.12 -2.73 -43.61
CA LYS A 672 -31.57 -1.84 -44.69
C LYS A 672 -32.89 -2.29 -45.31
N LYS A 673 -33.10 -3.59 -45.50
CA LYS A 673 -34.37 -4.15 -46.00
C LYS A 673 -35.54 -3.89 -45.05
N ALA A 674 -35.26 -3.83 -43.75
CA ALA A 674 -36.24 -3.52 -42.71
C ALA A 674 -36.36 -2.01 -42.38
N ASN A 675 -35.60 -1.15 -43.08
CA ASN A 675 -35.53 0.29 -42.82
C ASN A 675 -35.06 0.64 -41.38
N VAL A 676 -34.15 -0.17 -40.82
CA VAL A 676 -33.55 0.06 -39.49
C VAL A 676 -32.11 0.55 -39.65
N PRO A 677 -31.73 1.70 -39.05
CA PRO A 677 -30.35 2.18 -39.06
C PRO A 677 -29.41 1.15 -38.45
N THR A 678 -28.43 0.71 -39.25
CA THR A 678 -27.55 -0.40 -38.90
C THR A 678 -26.09 0.01 -39.03
N HIS A 679 -25.35 -0.19 -37.95
CA HIS A 679 -23.90 0.01 -37.86
C HIS A 679 -23.23 -1.35 -37.78
N THR A 680 -22.07 -1.49 -38.42
CA THR A 680 -21.29 -2.74 -38.36
C THR A 680 -19.85 -2.45 -37.99
N ARG A 681 -19.24 -3.31 -37.16
CA ARG A 681 -17.87 -3.10 -36.68
C ARG A 681 -17.10 -4.41 -36.58
N ILE A 682 -15.82 -4.39 -36.96
CA ILE A 682 -14.86 -5.47 -36.73
C ILE A 682 -13.73 -4.94 -35.87
N VAL A 683 -13.52 -5.55 -34.71
CA VAL A 683 -12.55 -5.09 -33.71
C VAL A 683 -11.61 -6.23 -33.31
N ILE A 684 -10.31 -5.93 -33.25
CA ILE A 684 -9.27 -6.83 -32.74
C ILE A 684 -9.02 -6.52 -31.26
N THR A 685 -8.94 -7.55 -30.41
CA THR A 685 -8.63 -7.36 -28.99
C THR A 685 -7.95 -8.59 -28.36
N HIS A 686 -7.27 -8.41 -27.22
CA HIS A 686 -6.85 -9.52 -26.36
C HIS A 686 -8.00 -10.06 -25.50
N HIS A 687 -9.00 -9.22 -25.16
CA HIS A 687 -10.03 -9.56 -24.18
C HIS A 687 -11.44 -9.17 -24.66
N ARG A 688 -12.20 -10.16 -25.16
CA ARG A 688 -13.54 -9.97 -25.73
C ARG A 688 -14.53 -9.31 -24.77
N THR A 689 -14.58 -9.77 -23.52
CA THR A 689 -15.53 -9.27 -22.51
C THR A 689 -15.22 -7.83 -22.10
N GLY A 690 -13.93 -7.48 -22.05
CA GLY A 690 -13.49 -6.14 -21.62
C GLY A 690 -13.93 -5.10 -22.65
N LEU A 691 -13.71 -5.41 -23.93
CA LEU A 691 -14.17 -4.59 -25.04
C LEU A 691 -15.68 -4.39 -25.05
N LEU A 692 -16.48 -5.46 -24.90
CA LEU A 692 -17.94 -5.34 -24.93
C LEU A 692 -18.46 -4.46 -23.78
N LEU A 693 -17.93 -4.62 -22.56
CA LEU A 693 -18.28 -3.77 -21.43
C LEU A 693 -17.86 -2.32 -21.63
N GLU A 694 -16.71 -2.08 -22.27
CA GLU A 694 -16.25 -0.75 -22.61
C GLU A 694 -17.16 -0.08 -23.64
N ILE A 695 -17.55 -0.79 -24.71
CA ILE A 695 -18.49 -0.27 -25.71
C ILE A 695 -19.83 0.06 -25.06
N ILE A 696 -20.38 -0.84 -24.25
CA ILE A 696 -21.66 -0.62 -23.56
C ILE A 696 -21.60 0.66 -22.71
N LYS A 697 -20.49 0.89 -22.00
CA LYS A 697 -20.32 2.06 -21.13
C LYS A 697 -20.04 3.35 -21.89
N ARG A 698 -19.20 3.31 -22.93
CA ARG A 698 -18.77 4.50 -23.68
C ARG A 698 -19.82 4.97 -24.69
N GLU A 699 -20.51 4.03 -25.33
CA GLU A 699 -21.48 4.31 -26.40
C GLU A 699 -22.92 4.29 -25.90
N TYR A 700 -23.14 4.23 -24.57
CA TYR A 700 -24.47 4.26 -23.94
C TYR A 700 -25.46 3.27 -24.57
N ILE A 701 -25.05 2.01 -24.68
CA ILE A 701 -25.89 0.95 -25.24
C ILE A 701 -27.06 0.67 -24.30
N ASP A 702 -28.30 0.73 -24.79
CA ASP A 702 -29.52 0.49 -24.01
C ASP A 702 -29.82 -1.01 -23.85
N LEU A 703 -29.55 -1.78 -24.91
CA LEU A 703 -29.88 -3.20 -24.99
C LEU A 703 -28.77 -4.03 -25.62
N LEU A 704 -28.37 -5.12 -24.95
CA LEU A 704 -27.44 -6.11 -25.48
C LEU A 704 -28.19 -7.39 -25.87
N VAL A 705 -28.20 -7.75 -27.16
CA VAL A 705 -28.80 -8.99 -27.67
C VAL A 705 -27.71 -9.96 -28.10
N MET A 706 -27.61 -11.11 -27.42
CA MET A 706 -26.54 -12.08 -27.68
C MET A 706 -27.07 -13.51 -27.80
N GLY A 707 -26.62 -14.21 -28.84
CA GLY A 707 -26.86 -15.64 -28.98
C GLY A 707 -25.92 -16.47 -28.09
N TRP A 708 -26.46 -17.53 -27.49
CA TRP A 708 -25.71 -18.55 -26.77
C TRP A 708 -25.78 -19.87 -27.56
N GLY A 709 -24.60 -20.39 -27.96
CA GLY A 709 -24.45 -21.47 -28.95
C GLY A 709 -24.55 -22.90 -28.41
N LYS A 710 -24.79 -23.84 -29.34
CA LYS A 710 -24.97 -25.30 -29.14
C LYS A 710 -23.69 -26.15 -29.25
N ASN A 711 -22.56 -25.59 -29.68
CA ASN A 711 -21.30 -26.33 -29.89
C ASN A 711 -20.11 -25.59 -29.25
N SER A 712 -19.85 -25.86 -27.98
CA SER A 712 -18.47 -26.06 -27.54
C SER A 712 -18.35 -27.55 -27.25
N SER A 713 -17.44 -28.23 -27.94
CA SER A 713 -16.99 -29.58 -27.60
C SER A 713 -16.31 -29.55 -26.23
N SER A 714 -17.13 -29.48 -25.19
CA SER A 714 -16.83 -29.59 -23.77
C SER A 714 -18.19 -29.53 -23.09
N GLN A 715 -18.65 -30.69 -22.60
CA GLN A 715 -19.91 -30.87 -21.90
C GLN A 715 -19.90 -30.26 -20.47
N GLU A 716 -19.09 -29.23 -20.23
CA GLU A 716 -18.96 -28.57 -18.92
C GLU A 716 -18.80 -27.06 -19.13
N PHE A 717 -19.38 -26.27 -18.22
CA PHE A 717 -19.52 -24.80 -18.24
C PHE A 717 -20.70 -24.25 -19.04
N ILE A 718 -21.87 -24.65 -18.55
CA ILE A 718 -23.09 -23.85 -18.60
C ILE A 718 -22.74 -22.47 -17.97
N PHE A 719 -22.84 -21.41 -18.77
CA PHE A 719 -22.18 -20.09 -18.63
C PHE A 719 -20.68 -20.07 -18.96
N SER A 720 -20.34 -19.58 -20.16
CA SER A 720 -18.97 -19.15 -20.42
C SER A 720 -18.64 -17.94 -19.53
N HIS A 721 -17.40 -17.84 -19.05
CA HIS A 721 -16.89 -16.66 -18.31
C HIS A 721 -17.20 -15.30 -18.96
N LEU A 722 -17.47 -15.26 -20.28
CA LEU A 722 -17.88 -14.05 -20.98
C LEU A 722 -19.30 -13.63 -20.59
N VAL A 723 -20.24 -14.56 -20.59
CA VAL A 723 -21.66 -14.30 -20.30
C VAL A 723 -21.84 -13.96 -18.82
N ASP A 724 -21.16 -14.65 -17.91
CA ASP A 724 -21.20 -14.33 -16.46
C ASP A 724 -20.75 -12.91 -16.15
N ASN A 725 -19.64 -12.50 -16.76
CA ASN A 725 -19.11 -11.16 -16.57
C ASN A 725 -20.05 -10.09 -17.14
N LEU A 726 -20.69 -10.33 -18.29
CA LEU A 726 -21.69 -9.42 -18.84
C LEU A 726 -22.95 -9.37 -17.97
N ILE A 727 -23.45 -10.51 -17.48
CA ILE A 727 -24.58 -10.59 -16.54
C ILE A 727 -24.28 -9.86 -15.23
N THR A 728 -23.02 -9.81 -14.81
CA THR A 728 -22.65 -9.15 -13.55
C THR A 728 -22.40 -7.66 -13.74
N GLN A 729 -21.76 -7.27 -14.84
CA GLN A 729 -21.15 -5.93 -14.98
C GLN A 729 -21.79 -5.05 -16.05
N ALA A 730 -22.63 -5.58 -16.96
CA ALA A 730 -23.27 -4.78 -17.98
C ALA A 730 -24.34 -3.85 -17.34
N PRO A 731 -24.25 -2.53 -17.54
CA PRO A 731 -25.20 -1.55 -17.00
C PRO A 731 -26.52 -1.48 -17.79
N CYS A 732 -26.64 -2.19 -18.91
CA CYS A 732 -27.79 -2.17 -19.80
C CYS A 732 -28.71 -3.40 -19.65
N GLU A 733 -29.86 -3.38 -20.33
CA GLU A 733 -30.73 -4.55 -20.47
C GLU A 733 -30.03 -5.64 -21.29
N LEU A 734 -30.21 -6.91 -20.89
CA LEU A 734 -29.57 -8.05 -21.52
C LEU A 734 -30.61 -9.07 -21.99
N ILE A 735 -30.55 -9.42 -23.27
CA ILE A 735 -31.33 -10.50 -23.89
C ILE A 735 -30.39 -11.60 -24.37
N LEU A 736 -30.51 -12.79 -23.77
CA LEU A 736 -29.77 -13.98 -24.16
C LEU A 736 -30.68 -14.95 -24.90
N ILE A 737 -30.26 -15.38 -26.09
CA ILE A 737 -31.07 -16.21 -26.98
C ILE A 737 -30.41 -17.57 -27.19
N LYS A 738 -31.08 -18.64 -26.75
CA LYS A 738 -30.76 -20.02 -27.12
C LYS A 738 -31.64 -20.40 -28.32
N LEU A 739 -31.03 -20.57 -29.49
CA LEU A 739 -31.78 -20.96 -30.69
C LEU A 739 -32.16 -22.45 -30.66
N GLY A 740 -33.43 -22.73 -30.97
CA GLY A 740 -34.01 -24.07 -31.07
C GLY A 740 -33.51 -24.83 -32.31
N LYS A 741 -34.13 -25.98 -32.63
CA LYS A 741 -33.85 -26.70 -33.88
C LYS A 741 -34.52 -26.00 -35.07
N SER A 742 -34.29 -26.47 -36.30
CA SER A 742 -34.80 -25.87 -37.56
C SER A 742 -36.33 -25.72 -37.63
N HIS A 743 -37.08 -26.41 -36.77
CA HIS A 743 -38.54 -26.31 -36.66
C HIS A 743 -39.02 -25.28 -35.61
N SER A 744 -38.12 -24.49 -35.00
CA SER A 744 -38.45 -23.51 -33.94
C SER A 744 -38.29 -22.07 -34.44
N TYR A 745 -38.88 -21.12 -33.71
CA TYR A 745 -38.69 -19.68 -33.94
C TYR A 745 -37.20 -19.29 -33.95
N PRO A 746 -36.69 -18.40 -34.81
CA PRO A 746 -37.35 -17.73 -35.93
C PRO A 746 -37.17 -18.50 -37.25
N HIS A 747 -36.71 -19.76 -37.24
CA HIS A 747 -36.41 -20.55 -38.44
C HIS A 747 -37.68 -21.03 -39.15
N ASN A 748 -38.70 -21.45 -38.40
CA ASN A 748 -40.00 -21.83 -38.93
C ASN A 748 -41.08 -20.90 -38.40
N LEU A 749 -41.69 -20.13 -39.29
CA LEU A 749 -42.71 -19.11 -38.96
C LEU A 749 -44.12 -19.52 -39.43
N MET A 750 -44.26 -20.75 -39.95
CA MET A 750 -45.52 -21.30 -40.49
C MET A 750 -46.07 -22.48 -39.67
N ALA A 751 -45.35 -22.92 -38.64
CA ALA A 751 -45.73 -24.07 -37.84
C ALA A 751 -46.84 -23.73 -36.83
N ARG A 752 -47.76 -24.69 -36.61
CA ARG A 752 -48.87 -24.61 -35.63
C ARG A 752 -48.38 -24.78 -34.18
N GLY A 753 -47.26 -24.14 -33.82
CA GLY A 753 -46.72 -24.14 -32.47
C GLY A 753 -47.38 -23.11 -31.57
N SER A 754 -46.83 -22.92 -30.38
CA SER A 754 -47.27 -21.89 -29.44
C SER A 754 -46.11 -21.08 -28.85
N CYS A 755 -46.41 -19.92 -28.26
CA CYS A 755 -45.47 -19.17 -27.44
C CYS A 755 -45.79 -19.43 -25.97
N LEU A 756 -44.78 -19.67 -25.14
CA LEU A 756 -44.94 -19.91 -23.71
C LEU A 756 -44.16 -18.86 -22.90
N VAL A 757 -44.85 -18.19 -21.98
CA VAL A 757 -44.23 -17.24 -21.04
C VAL A 757 -44.50 -17.71 -19.61
N PRO A 758 -43.51 -18.27 -18.91
CA PRO A 758 -43.65 -18.63 -17.50
C PRO A 758 -43.65 -17.39 -16.61
N MET A 759 -44.71 -17.21 -15.82
CA MET A 759 -44.94 -16.05 -14.96
C MET A 759 -44.29 -16.16 -13.57
N ALA A 760 -43.43 -17.16 -13.34
CA ALA A 760 -42.80 -17.43 -12.04
C ALA A 760 -41.55 -16.56 -11.74
N GLY A 761 -41.18 -15.62 -12.63
CA GLY A 761 -39.89 -14.90 -12.61
C GLY A 761 -39.88 -13.49 -12.00
N GLY A 762 -40.94 -13.05 -11.31
CA GLY A 762 -41.02 -11.70 -10.72
C GLY A 762 -41.12 -10.57 -11.77
N PRO A 763 -40.65 -9.34 -11.49
CA PRO A 763 -40.82 -8.17 -12.38
C PRO A 763 -40.17 -8.38 -13.76
N ASN A 764 -39.08 -9.15 -13.84
CA ASN A 764 -38.42 -9.45 -15.12
C ASN A 764 -39.31 -10.27 -16.08
N ALA A 765 -40.21 -11.11 -15.55
CA ALA A 765 -41.17 -11.84 -16.39
C ALA A 765 -42.22 -10.91 -16.99
N ARG A 766 -42.56 -9.80 -16.31
CA ARG A 766 -43.48 -8.78 -16.81
C ARG A 766 -42.86 -7.92 -17.90
N GLU A 767 -41.59 -7.53 -17.76
CA GLU A 767 -40.87 -6.84 -18.85
C GLU A 767 -40.74 -7.72 -20.10
N GLY A 768 -40.55 -9.03 -19.92
CA GLY A 768 -40.59 -9.97 -21.04
C GLY A 768 -41.93 -10.01 -21.79
N LEU A 769 -43.05 -9.66 -21.14
CA LEU A 769 -44.34 -9.50 -21.81
C LEU A 769 -44.39 -8.23 -22.66
N LYS A 770 -43.72 -7.14 -22.27
CA LYS A 770 -43.69 -5.90 -23.06
C LYS A 770 -42.95 -6.07 -24.39
N LEU A 771 -41.95 -6.95 -24.43
CA LEU A 771 -41.20 -7.28 -25.64
C LEU A 771 -41.87 -8.37 -26.50
N LEU A 772 -42.89 -9.05 -25.99
CA LEU A 772 -43.58 -10.12 -26.71
C LEU A 772 -44.17 -9.68 -28.07
N PRO A 773 -44.82 -8.50 -28.20
CA PRO A 773 -45.28 -8.01 -29.50
C PRO A 773 -44.15 -7.91 -30.54
N ALA A 774 -42.96 -7.48 -30.13
CA ALA A 774 -41.79 -7.42 -31.01
C ALA A 774 -41.40 -8.81 -31.53
N PHE A 775 -41.39 -9.83 -30.66
CA PHE A 775 -41.09 -11.21 -31.08
C PHE A 775 -42.17 -11.78 -32.00
N LEU A 776 -43.45 -11.48 -31.75
CA LEU A 776 -44.58 -11.93 -32.57
C LEU A 776 -44.60 -11.29 -33.96
N ASN A 777 -44.11 -10.05 -34.11
CA ASN A 777 -44.00 -9.35 -35.40
C ASN A 777 -43.08 -10.05 -36.41
N VAL A 778 -42.25 -10.99 -35.97
CA VAL A 778 -41.42 -11.80 -36.88
C VAL A 778 -42.25 -12.85 -37.63
N TYR A 779 -43.41 -13.26 -37.12
CA TYR A 779 -44.31 -14.21 -37.78
C TYR A 779 -45.05 -13.57 -38.97
N HIS A 780 -45.49 -14.38 -39.94
CA HIS A 780 -46.29 -13.88 -41.05
C HIS A 780 -47.71 -13.51 -40.58
N LYS A 781 -48.24 -12.37 -41.07
CA LYS A 781 -49.63 -11.94 -40.86
C LYS A 781 -50.59 -13.07 -41.30
N GLY A 782 -51.28 -13.69 -40.34
CA GLY A 782 -52.15 -14.86 -40.56
C GLY A 782 -51.66 -16.18 -39.96
N SER A 783 -50.46 -16.20 -39.35
CA SER A 783 -49.85 -17.40 -38.74
C SER A 783 -49.37 -17.15 -37.30
N LEU A 784 -50.05 -16.26 -36.57
CA LEU A 784 -49.66 -15.92 -35.20
C LEU A 784 -49.91 -17.11 -34.25
N PRO A 785 -48.90 -17.54 -33.48
CA PRO A 785 -49.08 -18.62 -32.52
C PRO A 785 -49.92 -18.16 -31.32
N PRO A 786 -50.73 -19.03 -30.70
CA PRO A 786 -51.35 -18.72 -29.42
C PRO A 786 -50.28 -18.53 -28.33
N VAL A 787 -50.53 -17.58 -27.42
CA VAL A 787 -49.63 -17.27 -26.30
C VAL A 787 -50.18 -17.91 -25.03
N TRP A 788 -49.37 -18.71 -24.36
CA TRP A 788 -49.68 -19.32 -23.07
C TRP A 788 -48.91 -18.62 -21.95
N LEU A 789 -49.63 -18.05 -21.00
CA LEU A 789 -49.05 -17.54 -19.76
C LEU A 789 -49.14 -18.65 -18.70
N ALA A 790 -48.00 -19.17 -18.25
CA ALA A 790 -47.97 -20.33 -17.37
C ALA A 790 -47.51 -20.00 -15.95
N LYS A 791 -48.24 -20.46 -14.92
CA LYS A 791 -47.83 -20.41 -13.50
C LYS A 791 -47.72 -21.84 -12.97
N VAL A 792 -46.55 -22.18 -12.44
CA VAL A 792 -46.32 -23.49 -11.79
C VAL A 792 -46.41 -23.32 -10.29
N SER A 793 -47.28 -24.10 -9.65
CA SER A 793 -47.46 -24.09 -8.19
C SER A 793 -47.12 -25.45 -7.58
N PRO A 794 -46.57 -25.51 -6.35
CA PRO A 794 -46.34 -26.77 -5.67
C PRO A 794 -47.66 -27.47 -5.31
N PRO A 795 -47.70 -28.81 -5.26
CA PRO A 795 -48.90 -29.58 -4.92
C PRO A 795 -49.22 -29.47 -3.41
N ASN A 796 -49.84 -28.37 -2.98
CA ASN A 796 -50.11 -28.08 -1.56
C ASN A 796 -51.61 -28.06 -1.19
N GLY A 797 -52.48 -28.71 -1.97
CA GLY A 797 -53.90 -28.93 -1.62
C GLY A 797 -54.81 -27.69 -1.53
N LYS A 798 -54.28 -26.46 -1.63
CA LYS A 798 -55.06 -25.20 -1.72
C LYS A 798 -55.33 -24.85 -3.19
N LYS A 799 -56.48 -24.21 -3.48
CA LYS A 799 -56.78 -23.64 -4.81
C LYS A 799 -55.64 -22.70 -5.21
N VAL A 800 -55.06 -22.93 -6.39
CA VAL A 800 -53.98 -22.10 -6.92
C VAL A 800 -54.54 -20.71 -7.22
N ASP A 801 -53.97 -19.68 -6.60
CA ASP A 801 -54.33 -18.28 -6.89
C ASP A 801 -53.82 -17.90 -8.29
N SER A 802 -54.76 -17.79 -9.22
CA SER A 802 -54.53 -17.45 -10.62
C SER A 802 -54.85 -15.98 -10.95
N SER A 803 -55.17 -15.14 -9.95
CA SER A 803 -55.49 -13.73 -10.17
C SER A 803 -54.41 -12.97 -10.96
N ASP A 804 -53.14 -13.17 -10.60
CA ASP A 804 -51.99 -12.58 -11.31
C ASP A 804 -51.91 -12.96 -12.79
N LEU A 805 -52.32 -14.19 -13.14
CA LEU A 805 -52.29 -14.70 -14.51
C LEU A 805 -53.36 -14.00 -15.34
N TYR A 806 -54.58 -13.87 -14.80
CA TYR A 806 -55.67 -13.20 -15.50
C TYR A 806 -55.39 -11.70 -15.68
N PHE A 807 -54.80 -11.04 -14.67
CA PHE A 807 -54.34 -9.66 -14.81
C PHE A 807 -53.31 -9.49 -15.94
N ALA A 808 -52.32 -10.39 -16.02
CA ALA A 808 -51.33 -10.35 -17.10
C ALA A 808 -51.93 -10.64 -18.49
N VAL A 809 -52.99 -11.45 -18.58
CA VAL A 809 -53.75 -11.65 -19.82
C VAL A 809 -54.46 -10.35 -20.21
N GLU A 810 -55.15 -9.69 -19.27
CA GLU A 810 -55.85 -8.42 -19.51
C GLU A 810 -54.89 -7.30 -19.95
N GLU A 811 -53.69 -7.24 -19.39
CA GLU A 811 -52.66 -6.28 -19.74
C GLU A 811 -52.07 -6.53 -21.16
N LEU A 812 -51.83 -7.79 -21.51
CA LEU A 812 -51.18 -8.16 -22.76
C LEU A 812 -52.13 -8.21 -23.96
N GLN A 813 -53.37 -8.67 -23.77
CA GLN A 813 -54.32 -8.93 -24.87
C GLN A 813 -54.57 -7.73 -25.81
N PRO A 814 -54.61 -6.46 -25.36
CA PRO A 814 -54.74 -5.30 -26.24
C PRO A 814 -53.56 -5.07 -27.19
N HIS A 815 -52.38 -5.61 -26.84
CA HIS A 815 -51.11 -5.36 -27.53
C HIS A 815 -50.74 -6.47 -28.52
N VAL A 816 -51.54 -7.55 -28.62
CA VAL A 816 -51.28 -8.70 -29.49
C VAL A 816 -52.53 -9.16 -30.24
N GLU A 817 -52.40 -9.44 -31.53
CA GLU A 817 -53.51 -9.92 -32.39
C GLU A 817 -53.81 -11.43 -32.25
N THR A 818 -53.22 -12.09 -31.25
CA THR A 818 -53.37 -13.53 -30.99
C THR A 818 -54.05 -13.78 -29.65
N MET A 819 -54.62 -14.98 -29.49
CA MET A 819 -55.28 -15.37 -28.25
C MET A 819 -54.25 -15.63 -27.15
N VAL A 820 -54.36 -14.90 -26.03
CA VAL A 820 -53.55 -15.12 -24.83
C VAL A 820 -54.36 -15.98 -23.85
N LYS A 821 -53.79 -17.12 -23.42
CA LYS A 821 -54.44 -18.10 -22.54
C LYS A 821 -53.68 -18.27 -21.22
N PRO A 822 -54.36 -18.16 -20.06
CA PRO A 822 -53.74 -18.48 -18.78
C PRO A 822 -53.70 -20.00 -18.58
N LEU A 823 -52.59 -20.51 -18.06
CA LEU A 823 -52.40 -21.92 -17.74
C LEU A 823 -51.77 -22.08 -16.36
N SER A 824 -52.54 -22.63 -15.43
CA SER A 824 -52.05 -22.97 -14.09
C SER A 824 -51.78 -24.46 -13.99
N ILE A 825 -50.57 -24.85 -13.61
CA ILE A 825 -50.18 -26.25 -13.45
C ILE A 825 -49.57 -26.50 -12.07
N THR A 826 -49.79 -27.70 -11.55
CA THR A 826 -49.16 -28.16 -10.31
C THR A 826 -48.02 -29.10 -10.62
N SER A 827 -46.85 -28.86 -10.02
CA SER A 827 -45.66 -29.70 -10.21
C SER A 827 -44.77 -29.60 -8.98
N THR A 828 -44.08 -30.70 -8.65
CA THR A 828 -43.04 -30.73 -7.60
C THR A 828 -41.78 -29.97 -8.01
N SER A 829 -41.61 -29.69 -9.30
CA SER A 829 -40.48 -28.96 -9.90
C SER A 829 -40.99 -27.95 -10.93
N VAL A 830 -40.61 -26.67 -10.75
CA VAL A 830 -40.97 -25.58 -11.69
C VAL A 830 -40.40 -25.88 -13.08
N VAL A 831 -39.17 -26.38 -13.13
CA VAL A 831 -38.46 -26.73 -14.37
C VAL A 831 -39.19 -27.83 -15.14
N ASP A 832 -39.55 -28.92 -14.45
CA ASP A 832 -40.19 -30.06 -15.11
C ASP A 832 -41.65 -29.74 -15.47
N GLY A 833 -42.31 -28.88 -14.70
CA GLY A 833 -43.64 -28.34 -15.02
C GLY A 833 -43.63 -27.52 -16.30
N ILE A 834 -42.72 -26.56 -16.42
CA ILE A 834 -42.57 -25.73 -17.64
C ILE A 834 -42.18 -26.59 -18.84
N ARG A 835 -41.28 -27.57 -18.66
CA ARG A 835 -40.91 -28.52 -19.71
C ARG A 835 -42.11 -29.33 -20.22
N LEU A 836 -42.96 -29.81 -19.31
CA LEU A 836 -44.16 -30.56 -19.67
C LEU A 836 -45.14 -29.70 -20.46
N VAL A 837 -45.36 -28.44 -20.03
CA VAL A 837 -46.22 -27.49 -20.73
C VAL A 837 -45.66 -27.15 -22.11
N ALA A 838 -44.38 -26.84 -22.21
CA ALA A 838 -43.71 -26.54 -23.47
C ALA A 838 -43.86 -27.70 -24.47
N LYS A 839 -43.71 -28.95 -23.99
CA LYS A 839 -43.90 -30.14 -24.83
C LYS A 839 -45.36 -30.35 -25.25
N ASN A 840 -46.30 -30.26 -24.29
CA ASN A 840 -47.72 -30.54 -24.54
C ASN A 840 -48.37 -29.48 -25.44
N GLN A 841 -48.01 -28.21 -25.26
CA GLN A 841 -48.50 -27.10 -26.08
C GLN A 841 -47.69 -26.87 -27.35
N ARG A 842 -46.69 -27.72 -27.63
CA ARG A 842 -45.76 -27.58 -28.76
C ARG A 842 -45.20 -26.16 -28.85
N ALA A 843 -44.67 -25.66 -27.73
CA ALA A 843 -44.09 -24.33 -27.66
C ALA A 843 -42.88 -24.26 -28.60
N GLU A 844 -42.81 -23.26 -29.45
CA GLU A 844 -41.67 -23.03 -30.36
C GLU A 844 -40.77 -21.91 -29.86
N LEU A 845 -41.33 -21.04 -29.01
CA LEU A 845 -40.66 -19.94 -28.34
C LEU A 845 -41.04 -19.94 -26.85
N VAL A 846 -40.03 -19.88 -25.98
CA VAL A 846 -40.20 -19.74 -24.54
C VAL A 846 -39.48 -18.48 -24.06
N ILE A 847 -40.19 -17.57 -23.39
CA ILE A 847 -39.62 -16.31 -22.87
C ILE A 847 -39.57 -16.38 -21.35
N ILE A 848 -38.40 -16.17 -20.77
CA ILE A 848 -38.16 -16.30 -19.33
C ILE A 848 -37.51 -15.02 -18.81
N GLY A 849 -38.16 -14.36 -17.86
CA GLY A 849 -37.55 -13.28 -17.09
C GLY A 849 -36.62 -13.83 -16.01
N ALA A 850 -35.40 -13.29 -15.92
CA ALA A 850 -34.39 -13.76 -14.97
C ALA A 850 -33.77 -12.60 -14.17
N SER A 851 -33.59 -12.80 -12.86
CA SER A 851 -32.85 -11.85 -12.01
C SER A 851 -31.34 -12.10 -12.10
N ARG A 852 -30.51 -11.14 -11.65
CA ARG A 852 -29.04 -11.29 -11.58
C ARG A 852 -28.65 -12.55 -10.81
N ASP A 853 -29.20 -12.74 -9.61
CA ASP A 853 -29.00 -13.94 -8.79
C ASP A 853 -29.54 -15.20 -9.46
N GLY A 854 -30.67 -15.08 -10.17
CA GLY A 854 -31.31 -16.18 -10.88
C GLY A 854 -30.46 -16.70 -12.02
N LEU A 855 -29.69 -15.84 -12.70
CA LEU A 855 -28.73 -16.24 -13.74
C LEU A 855 -27.39 -16.74 -13.16
N LEU A 856 -27.04 -16.41 -11.92
CA LEU A 856 -25.71 -16.66 -11.33
C LEU A 856 -25.62 -17.83 -10.31
N LYS A 857 -26.72 -18.30 -9.71
CA LYS A 857 -26.63 -19.22 -8.56
C LYS A 857 -26.62 -20.73 -8.89
N GLN A 858 -25.58 -21.41 -8.41
CA GLN A 858 -25.60 -22.82 -8.00
C GLN A 858 -25.34 -22.92 -6.50
N THR A 859 -26.40 -23.10 -5.70
CA THR A 859 -26.35 -23.76 -4.39
C THR A 859 -27.80 -24.00 -3.96
N ILE A 860 -28.12 -25.26 -3.67
CA ILE A 860 -29.37 -25.79 -3.07
C ILE A 860 -30.53 -26.12 -4.04
N HIS A 861 -30.95 -25.28 -5.00
CA HIS A 861 -32.08 -25.63 -5.93
C HIS A 861 -31.80 -25.49 -7.44
N GLY A 862 -30.57 -25.09 -7.83
CA GLY A 862 -30.19 -24.86 -9.23
C GLY A 862 -30.78 -23.58 -9.84
N ASN A 863 -30.12 -23.05 -10.87
CA ASN A 863 -30.58 -21.91 -11.66
C ASN A 863 -31.84 -22.33 -12.46
N ILE A 864 -33.03 -21.87 -12.06
CA ILE A 864 -34.30 -22.27 -12.69
C ILE A 864 -34.36 -21.85 -14.18
N PRO A 865 -34.08 -20.58 -14.56
CA PRO A 865 -34.04 -20.18 -15.97
C PRO A 865 -33.08 -21.02 -16.83
N ASP A 866 -31.89 -21.32 -16.32
CA ASP A 866 -30.89 -22.14 -17.00
C ASP A 866 -31.29 -23.62 -17.07
N ALA A 867 -31.83 -24.18 -15.99
CA ALA A 867 -32.35 -25.55 -15.97
C ALA A 867 -33.52 -25.74 -16.93
N ILE A 868 -34.37 -24.71 -17.13
CA ILE A 868 -35.42 -24.71 -18.15
C ILE A 868 -34.78 -24.65 -19.54
N ALA A 869 -33.90 -23.67 -19.76
CA ALA A 869 -33.33 -23.43 -21.06
C ALA A 869 -32.45 -24.59 -21.54
N SER A 870 -31.67 -25.25 -20.67
CA SER A 870 -30.87 -26.43 -20.99
C SER A 870 -31.71 -27.67 -21.36
N LYS A 871 -32.86 -27.87 -20.71
CA LYS A 871 -33.76 -29.03 -20.93
C LYS A 871 -34.75 -28.88 -22.09
N LEU A 872 -34.80 -27.72 -22.75
CA LEU A 872 -35.68 -27.45 -23.90
C LEU A 872 -34.91 -27.47 -25.23
N ASP A 873 -35.52 -28.11 -26.24
CA ASP A 873 -35.03 -28.17 -27.63
C ASP A 873 -35.52 -26.99 -28.50
N THR A 874 -36.38 -26.13 -27.92
CA THR A 874 -37.05 -25.00 -28.56
C THR A 874 -36.24 -23.72 -28.38
N THR A 875 -36.65 -22.62 -29.01
CA THR A 875 -35.98 -21.33 -28.81
C THR A 875 -36.33 -20.76 -27.46
N VAL A 876 -35.33 -20.34 -26.69
CA VAL A 876 -35.50 -19.77 -25.35
C VAL A 876 -34.86 -18.39 -25.30
N ILE A 877 -35.63 -17.39 -24.86
CA ILE A 877 -35.19 -16.01 -24.68
C ILE A 877 -35.17 -15.71 -23.19
N LEU A 878 -34.00 -15.34 -22.67
CA LEU A 878 -33.79 -14.90 -21.30
C LEU A 878 -33.62 -13.39 -21.26
N ILE A 879 -34.37 -12.72 -20.38
CA ILE A 879 -34.39 -11.27 -20.25
C ILE A 879 -33.95 -10.86 -18.84
N ARG A 880 -32.98 -9.96 -18.75
CA ARG A 880 -32.43 -9.41 -17.51
C ARG A 880 -32.35 -7.89 -17.58
N LEU A 881 -33.00 -7.22 -16.61
CA LEU A 881 -33.04 -5.77 -16.51
C LEU A 881 -31.74 -5.15 -15.99
N PRO A 882 -31.45 -3.88 -16.33
CA PRO A 882 -30.42 -3.08 -15.67
C PRO A 882 -30.74 -2.92 -14.17
N SER A 883 -29.72 -2.69 -13.33
CA SER A 883 -29.92 -2.44 -11.89
C SER A 883 -30.18 -1.00 -11.58
#